data_AF-A0A963FVP1-F1
#
_entry.id   AF-A0A963FVP1-F1
#
_cell.length_a   1.000
_cell.length_b   1.000
_cell.length_c   1.000
_cell.angle_alpha   90.00
_cell.angle_beta   90.00
_cell.angle_gamma   90.00
#
_symmetry.space_group_name_H-M   'P 1'
#
loop_
_entity.id
_entity.type
_entity.pdbx_description
1 polymer ?
#
loop_
_entity_poly.entity_id
_entity_poly.type
_entity_poly.pdbx_seq_one_letter_code
_entity_poly.pdbx_strand_id
1 'polypeptide(L)'
;IREAAEALRKHHPAVANTRTEILPLYARQSAQEQQRVFAPAKGRRVVLATNVAETSLTVPGIRYVVDSGLARVKRYSHRNKVELLQVEDIARSAANQRAGRCGRVMSGVCIRLFAEEDFQKRLAHTEPELLRSSLAGVILRMKSLHLGEVEDFPFLDKPLPRMITDGYQLLDELGAVDDARELTQSGRELAKLPLDPRIGRMILAARDGHCLREMLVIAAALSVQDPRERPQEQLGTADQAHAKWRGNEQQQRSEFLAWLNLWKAFDESWAHQTQRKQRDWCRKHFLNTLRMREWREVHTQLHTLCGEHSWRENEKPATYEQIHKSLLAGLLGNVGLKSEEEGHYLGARGIRFWPHPGSALAKKAGRWIVAAELVETTRLYARCLAKIEPEWLEEVGAHLVKRHVYDPHWEKKSGQVRAWERGTLHGLVLYAKRPVTYSRIDPQLARELFIREGLVQGDLPEETARHARFFQHNRKLLRDIEQLEHKTRRQDVLVDEELIFAFYDAHIPAEVVDVASFERWRKDAERAEPKLLFLTREQLMRHDAAGVTSERFPPQMEIHGQHYPLSYHFEPGAEDDGVTLTVPVAALNQVPAARCEWLVPGLLEQKAVQFVKTLPQKYRHRLQPVDVFVAAFAEGAQGVHGADEPFLRALTRAAEEKMQLKLPLDAFRSEMVPAHFFMNFRAVGEHGRILGQS
;
A
#
# COMPACT_ATOMS: atom_id res chain seq x y z
N ILE A 1 -40.40 -0.60 5.30
CA ILE A 1 -41.51 0.39 5.37
C ILE A 1 -42.28 0.45 4.06
N ARG A 2 -41.65 0.82 2.92
CA ARG A 2 -42.37 1.00 1.64
C ARG A 2 -43.09 -0.27 1.17
N GLU A 3 -42.38 -1.38 1.03
CA GLU A 3 -42.96 -2.67 0.60
C GLU A 3 -44.11 -3.11 1.50
N ALA A 4 -43.94 -2.96 2.83
CA ALA A 4 -45.00 -3.22 3.79
C ALA A 4 -46.22 -2.29 3.59
N ALA A 5 -46.00 -1.01 3.28
CA ALA A 5 -47.08 -0.06 3.01
C ALA A 5 -47.85 -0.43 1.73
N GLU A 6 -47.13 -0.81 0.67
CA GLU A 6 -47.71 -1.25 -0.61
C GLU A 6 -48.50 -2.55 -0.42
N ALA A 7 -47.95 -3.54 0.28
CA ALA A 7 -48.63 -4.79 0.60
C ALA A 7 -49.91 -4.55 1.42
N LEU A 8 -49.84 -3.74 2.49
CA LEU A 8 -51.01 -3.41 3.32
C LEU A 8 -52.10 -2.68 2.52
N ARG A 9 -51.71 -1.76 1.63
CA ARG A 9 -52.66 -1.05 0.75
C ARG A 9 -53.34 -2.01 -0.24
N LYS A 10 -52.60 -3.00 -0.76
CA LYS A 10 -53.13 -4.02 -1.68
C LYS A 10 -54.14 -4.95 -1.00
N HIS A 11 -53.88 -5.34 0.26
CA HIS A 11 -54.75 -6.23 1.04
C HIS A 11 -55.92 -5.52 1.74
N HIS A 12 -55.88 -4.20 1.88
CA HIS A 12 -56.96 -3.37 2.41
C HIS A 12 -57.35 -2.25 1.42
N PRO A 13 -57.89 -2.60 0.24
CA PRO A 13 -58.34 -1.59 -0.72
C PRO A 13 -59.46 -0.74 -0.11
N ALA A 14 -59.56 0.52 -0.51
CA ALA A 14 -60.50 1.52 0.05
C ALA A 14 -61.99 1.22 -0.19
N VAL A 15 -62.33 0.00 -0.63
CA VAL A 15 -63.67 -0.46 -0.96
C VAL A 15 -64.16 -1.35 0.19
N ALA A 16 -65.20 -0.88 0.89
CA ALA A 16 -65.88 -1.48 2.06
C ALA A 16 -65.42 -1.02 3.45
N ASN A 17 -66.09 0.02 3.97
CA ASN A 17 -66.40 0.32 5.38
C ASN A 17 -65.35 0.23 6.50
N THR A 18 -64.05 0.04 6.20
CA THR A 18 -62.97 0.17 7.18
C THR A 18 -61.96 1.20 6.69
N ARG A 19 -62.13 2.45 7.12
CA ARG A 19 -61.19 3.56 6.84
C ARG A 19 -59.82 3.31 7.51
N THR A 20 -59.04 2.37 6.99
CA THR A 20 -57.68 2.07 7.47
C THR A 20 -56.68 3.02 6.81
N GLU A 21 -56.11 3.95 7.58
CA GLU A 21 -55.10 4.88 7.10
C GLU A 21 -53.70 4.30 7.28
N ILE A 22 -52.91 4.18 6.21
CA ILE A 22 -51.53 3.65 6.25
C ILE A 22 -50.54 4.80 6.07
N LEU A 23 -49.85 5.17 7.14
CA LEU A 23 -48.89 6.28 7.17
C LEU A 23 -47.47 5.79 7.45
N PRO A 24 -46.49 6.08 6.58
CA PRO A 24 -45.09 5.88 6.92
C PRO A 24 -44.59 6.95 7.90
N LEU A 25 -43.67 6.60 8.80
CA LEU A 25 -42.97 7.51 9.72
C LEU A 25 -41.46 7.22 9.75
N TYR A 26 -40.64 8.08 9.17
CA TYR A 26 -39.17 7.94 9.21
C TYR A 26 -38.47 9.29 9.07
N ALA A 27 -37.25 9.40 9.61
CA ALA A 27 -36.53 10.67 9.75
C ALA A 27 -36.37 11.49 8.45
N ARG A 28 -36.30 10.81 7.30
CA ARG A 28 -36.11 11.48 6.01
C ARG A 28 -37.35 12.17 5.43
N GLN A 29 -38.55 11.92 5.96
CA GLN A 29 -39.81 12.49 5.45
C GLN A 29 -39.92 13.99 5.62
N SER A 30 -40.75 14.62 4.79
CA SER A 30 -41.08 16.03 4.95
C SER A 30 -41.82 16.27 6.27
N ALA A 31 -41.69 17.48 6.83
CA ALA A 31 -42.37 17.84 8.08
C ALA A 31 -43.90 17.68 7.97
N GLN A 32 -44.47 18.03 6.81
CA GLN A 32 -45.89 17.87 6.55
C GLN A 32 -46.33 16.40 6.61
N GLU A 33 -45.54 15.48 6.05
CA GLU A 33 -45.85 14.04 6.10
C GLU A 33 -45.72 13.46 7.50
N GLN A 34 -44.68 13.85 8.25
CA GLN A 34 -44.54 13.43 9.65
C GLN A 34 -45.70 13.95 10.51
N GLN A 35 -46.16 15.18 10.27
CA GLN A 35 -47.24 15.80 11.02
C GLN A 35 -48.59 15.08 10.83
N ARG A 36 -48.81 14.41 9.69
CA ARG A 36 -50.04 13.63 9.43
C ARG A 36 -50.27 12.54 10.48
N VAL A 37 -49.20 11.98 11.04
CA VAL A 37 -49.28 10.93 12.05
C VAL A 37 -49.92 11.42 13.36
N PHE A 38 -49.86 12.73 13.63
CA PHE A 38 -50.45 13.36 14.82
C PHE A 38 -51.88 13.85 14.62
N ALA A 39 -52.36 13.97 13.38
CA ALA A 39 -53.72 14.43 13.11
C ALA A 39 -54.76 13.42 13.63
N PRO A 40 -55.95 13.85 14.10
CA PRO A 40 -56.99 12.91 14.54
C PRO A 40 -57.38 11.92 13.44
N ALA A 41 -57.45 10.63 13.75
CA ALA A 41 -57.87 9.59 12.81
C ALA A 41 -59.39 9.36 12.92
N LYS A 42 -60.08 9.23 11.78
CA LYS A 42 -61.52 8.87 11.73
C LYS A 42 -61.78 7.35 11.68
N GLY A 43 -60.75 6.54 11.91
CA GLY A 43 -60.75 5.09 11.77
C GLY A 43 -59.43 4.47 12.21
N ARG A 44 -59.18 3.21 11.84
CA ARG A 44 -57.94 2.50 12.18
C ARG A 44 -56.75 3.16 11.48
N ARG A 45 -55.70 3.53 12.22
CA ARG A 45 -54.45 4.02 11.64
C ARG A 45 -53.35 3.00 11.85
N VAL A 46 -52.61 2.70 10.79
CA VAL A 46 -51.39 1.88 10.83
C VAL A 46 -50.22 2.79 10.50
N VAL A 47 -49.35 2.98 11.49
CA VAL A 47 -48.13 3.79 11.34
C VAL A 47 -46.95 2.85 11.15
N LEU A 48 -46.30 2.91 9.99
CA LEU A 48 -45.11 2.13 9.67
C LEU A 48 -43.88 2.97 9.99
N ALA A 49 -43.32 2.78 11.19
CA ALA A 49 -42.26 3.63 11.73
C ALA A 49 -40.87 2.97 11.76
N THR A 50 -39.81 3.78 11.74
CA THR A 50 -38.48 3.38 12.23
C THR A 50 -38.37 3.60 13.75
N ASN A 51 -37.17 3.42 14.30
CA ASN A 51 -36.79 3.78 15.67
C ASN A 51 -37.09 5.24 16.06
N VAL A 52 -37.48 6.12 15.14
CA VAL A 52 -37.97 7.48 15.46
C VAL A 52 -39.19 7.45 16.40
N ALA A 53 -40.06 6.45 16.26
CA ALA A 53 -41.21 6.28 17.17
C ALA A 53 -40.82 5.69 18.54
N GLU A 54 -39.62 5.11 18.66
CA GLU A 54 -39.13 4.46 19.87
C GLU A 54 -38.67 5.46 20.92
N THR A 55 -38.10 6.60 20.53
CA THR A 55 -37.56 7.60 21.47
C THR A 55 -38.13 8.98 21.18
N SER A 56 -37.84 9.52 20.00
CA SER A 56 -37.95 10.95 19.66
C SER A 56 -39.38 11.45 19.47
N LEU A 57 -40.31 10.60 19.00
CA LEU A 57 -41.70 11.00 18.75
C LEU A 57 -42.70 10.19 19.56
N THR A 58 -43.72 10.89 20.05
CA THR A 58 -44.81 10.30 20.81
C THR A 58 -46.09 10.31 19.96
N VAL A 59 -46.30 9.24 19.19
CA VAL A 59 -47.51 9.13 18.37
C VAL A 59 -48.72 8.91 19.30
N PRO A 60 -49.76 9.77 19.25
CA PRO A 60 -50.93 9.60 20.09
C PRO A 60 -51.81 8.43 19.61
N GLY A 61 -52.59 7.85 20.53
CA GLY A 61 -53.60 6.84 20.20
C GLY A 61 -53.05 5.48 19.75
N ILE A 62 -51.78 5.17 20.05
CA ILE A 62 -51.21 3.84 19.77
C ILE A 62 -51.74 2.84 20.80
N ARG A 63 -52.49 1.85 20.34
CA ARG A 63 -53.02 0.74 21.15
C ARG A 63 -52.36 -0.60 20.84
N TYR A 64 -51.86 -0.75 19.61
CA TYR A 64 -51.21 -1.96 19.15
C TYR A 64 -49.83 -1.60 18.61
N VAL A 65 -48.81 -2.34 19.04
CA VAL A 65 -47.46 -2.28 18.49
C VAL A 65 -47.15 -3.62 17.87
N VAL A 66 -46.70 -3.63 16.61
CA VAL A 66 -46.11 -4.81 15.97
C VAL A 66 -44.63 -4.54 15.85
N ASP A 67 -43.82 -5.27 16.62
CA ASP A 67 -42.37 -5.09 16.68
C ASP A 67 -41.68 -6.15 15.83
N SER A 68 -40.95 -5.70 14.80
CA SER A 68 -40.16 -6.59 13.96
C SER A 68 -38.96 -7.21 14.67
N GLY A 69 -38.56 -6.68 15.84
CA GLY A 69 -37.34 -7.11 16.53
C GLY A 69 -36.05 -6.63 15.85
N LEU A 70 -36.14 -5.86 14.77
CA LEU A 70 -34.98 -5.43 14.00
C LEU A 70 -34.80 -3.90 14.06
N ALA A 71 -33.55 -3.46 13.99
CA ALA A 71 -33.19 -2.06 13.77
C ALA A 71 -32.07 -1.96 12.74
N ARG A 72 -32.07 -0.85 11.99
CA ARG A 72 -30.94 -0.50 11.13
C ARG A 72 -30.01 0.40 11.92
N VAL A 73 -28.82 -0.08 12.23
CA VAL A 73 -27.85 0.57 13.11
C VAL A 73 -26.64 1.02 12.30
N LYS A 74 -26.18 2.24 12.57
CA LYS A 74 -24.94 2.78 12.02
C LYS A 74 -23.79 2.27 12.89
N ARG A 75 -22.80 1.61 12.27
CA ARG A 75 -21.61 1.07 12.93
C ARG A 75 -20.35 1.52 12.20
N TYR A 76 -19.28 1.65 12.95
CA TYR A 76 -17.96 1.94 12.41
C TYR A 76 -17.10 0.67 12.31
N SER A 77 -16.54 0.42 11.13
CA SER A 77 -15.56 -0.66 10.93
C SER A 77 -14.15 -0.13 11.16
N HIS A 78 -13.55 -0.42 12.30
CA HIS A 78 -12.17 0.00 12.64
C HIS A 78 -11.13 -0.50 11.63
N ARG A 79 -11.29 -1.73 11.13
CA ARG A 79 -10.36 -2.31 10.13
C ARG A 79 -10.38 -1.53 8.82
N ASN A 80 -11.59 -1.25 8.32
CA ASN A 80 -11.80 -0.61 7.03
C ASN A 80 -11.92 0.92 7.15
N LYS A 81 -11.99 1.47 8.38
CA LYS A 81 -12.31 2.87 8.70
C LYS A 81 -13.50 3.41 7.89
N VAL A 82 -14.55 2.60 7.74
CA VAL A 82 -15.76 2.95 6.98
C VAL A 82 -17.01 2.81 7.83
N GLU A 83 -18.06 3.49 7.40
CA GLU A 83 -19.38 3.41 8.02
C GLU A 83 -20.17 2.25 7.43
N LEU A 84 -20.79 1.47 8.30
CA LEU A 84 -21.64 0.33 7.98
C LEU A 84 -23.07 0.68 8.38
N LEU A 85 -24.01 0.30 7.53
CA LEU A 85 -25.43 0.43 7.84
C LEU A 85 -26.10 -0.95 7.81
N GLN A 86 -26.04 -1.65 8.94
CA GLN A 86 -26.49 -3.03 9.08
C GLN A 86 -27.88 -3.13 9.70
N VAL A 87 -28.60 -4.20 9.36
CA VAL A 87 -29.88 -4.55 10.01
C VAL A 87 -29.58 -5.65 11.02
N GLU A 88 -29.93 -5.42 12.27
CA GLU A 88 -29.56 -6.24 13.41
C GLU A 88 -30.72 -6.41 14.38
N ASP A 89 -30.61 -7.42 15.24
CA ASP A 89 -31.53 -7.64 16.34
C ASP A 89 -31.44 -6.53 17.40
N ILE A 90 -32.60 -6.03 17.83
CA ILE A 90 -32.66 -5.06 18.92
C ILE A 90 -32.40 -5.72 20.28
N ALA A 91 -31.85 -4.93 21.20
CA ALA A 91 -31.72 -5.31 22.60
C ALA A 91 -33.09 -5.42 23.30
N ARG A 92 -33.13 -6.16 24.42
CA ARG A 92 -34.33 -6.31 25.25
C ARG A 92 -34.87 -4.97 25.74
N SER A 93 -33.99 -4.03 26.12
CA SER A 93 -34.38 -2.67 26.50
C SER A 93 -35.15 -1.93 25.41
N ALA A 94 -34.69 -2.01 24.16
CA ALA A 94 -35.35 -1.39 23.00
C ALA A 94 -36.70 -2.07 22.70
N ALA A 95 -36.77 -3.41 22.74
CA ALA A 95 -38.02 -4.16 22.57
C ALA A 95 -39.05 -3.81 23.68
N ASN A 96 -38.59 -3.60 24.91
CA ASN A 96 -39.43 -3.17 26.03
C ASN A 96 -39.89 -1.71 25.85
N GLN A 97 -39.01 -0.82 25.36
CA GLN A 97 -39.36 0.56 25.05
C GLN A 97 -40.38 0.66 23.92
N ARG A 98 -40.27 -0.19 22.89
CA ARG A 98 -41.26 -0.31 21.80
C ARG A 98 -42.60 -0.81 22.33
N ALA A 99 -42.60 -1.84 23.17
CA ALA A 99 -43.81 -2.32 23.84
C ALA A 99 -44.47 -1.23 24.69
N GLY A 100 -43.68 -0.42 25.39
CA GLY A 100 -44.17 0.73 26.16
C GLY A 100 -44.88 1.81 25.34
N ARG A 101 -44.79 1.79 24.00
CA ARG A 101 -45.48 2.77 23.13
C ARG A 101 -46.98 2.51 23.03
N CYS A 102 -47.47 1.28 23.22
CA CYS A 102 -48.91 1.01 23.23
C CYS A 102 -49.60 1.18 24.59
N GLY A 103 -48.85 1.39 25.67
CA GLY A 103 -49.38 1.46 27.04
C GLY A 103 -49.52 2.87 27.62
N ARG A 104 -49.46 3.93 26.80
CA ARG A 104 -49.32 5.31 27.30
C ARG A 104 -50.61 5.99 27.73
N VAL A 105 -51.70 5.73 27.00
CA VAL A 105 -53.00 6.37 27.23
C VAL A 105 -54.01 5.37 27.80
N MET A 106 -53.83 4.09 27.49
CA MET A 106 -54.67 2.98 27.96
C MET A 106 -53.91 1.66 27.81
N SER A 107 -54.47 0.55 28.31
CA SER A 107 -53.93 -0.79 28.08
C SER A 107 -53.86 -1.12 26.59
N GLY A 108 -52.67 -1.50 26.14
CA GLY A 108 -52.38 -1.85 24.74
C GLY A 108 -51.72 -3.22 24.62
N VAL A 109 -51.59 -3.71 23.38
CA VAL A 109 -51.02 -5.01 23.05
C VAL A 109 -49.78 -4.83 22.20
N CYS A 110 -48.66 -5.41 22.62
CA CYS A 110 -47.44 -5.50 21.80
C CYS A 110 -47.30 -6.92 21.26
N ILE A 111 -47.22 -7.04 19.94
CA ILE A 111 -46.99 -8.29 19.21
C ILE A 111 -45.54 -8.24 18.73
N ARG A 112 -44.70 -9.17 19.20
CA ARG A 112 -43.31 -9.32 18.77
C ARG A 112 -43.26 -10.38 17.67
N LEU A 113 -42.58 -10.09 16.56
CA LEU A 113 -42.44 -11.00 15.42
C LEU A 113 -41.24 -11.97 15.58
N PHE A 114 -40.86 -12.25 16.82
CA PHE A 114 -39.75 -13.13 17.19
C PHE A 114 -40.14 -13.93 18.44
N ALA A 115 -39.57 -15.13 18.58
CA ALA A 115 -39.91 -16.07 19.64
C ALA A 115 -39.44 -15.58 21.03
N GLU A 116 -40.06 -16.10 22.08
CA GLU A 116 -39.67 -15.75 23.45
C GLU A 116 -38.25 -16.22 23.78
N GLU A 117 -37.83 -17.39 23.27
CA GLU A 117 -36.46 -17.88 23.45
C GLU A 117 -35.44 -16.96 22.78
N ASP A 118 -35.77 -16.38 21.63
CA ASP A 118 -34.94 -15.36 20.97
C ASP A 118 -34.89 -14.07 21.80
N PHE A 119 -36.04 -13.62 22.33
CA PHE A 119 -36.07 -12.47 23.23
C PHE A 119 -35.12 -12.61 24.41
N GLN A 120 -35.08 -13.80 25.05
CA GLN A 120 -34.22 -14.04 26.20
C GLN A 120 -32.72 -14.10 25.86
N LYS A 121 -32.36 -14.47 24.63
CA LYS A 121 -30.97 -14.52 24.15
C LYS A 121 -30.41 -13.16 23.72
N ARG A 122 -31.27 -12.17 23.44
CA ARG A 122 -30.86 -10.82 23.04
C ARG A 122 -30.14 -10.09 24.17
N LEU A 123 -29.24 -9.18 23.78
CA LEU A 123 -28.54 -8.29 24.71
C LEU A 123 -29.53 -7.53 25.60
N ALA A 124 -29.19 -7.35 26.87
CA ALA A 124 -30.04 -6.63 27.81
C ALA A 124 -30.24 -5.16 27.42
N HIS A 125 -29.15 -4.50 27.02
CA HIS A 125 -29.11 -3.08 26.67
C HIS A 125 -28.55 -2.87 25.27
N THR A 126 -28.97 -1.78 24.63
CA THR A 126 -28.41 -1.34 23.35
C THR A 126 -26.95 -0.94 23.55
N GLU A 127 -26.09 -1.36 22.63
CA GLU A 127 -24.67 -0.98 22.67
C GLU A 127 -24.49 0.56 22.60
N PRO A 128 -23.66 1.15 23.47
CA PRO A 128 -23.41 2.59 23.51
C PRO A 128 -22.78 3.13 22.23
N GLU A 129 -23.07 4.39 21.90
CA GLU A 129 -22.52 5.04 20.69
C GLU A 129 -20.98 5.05 20.65
N LEU A 130 -20.35 5.21 21.82
CA LEU A 130 -18.89 5.18 21.98
C LEU A 130 -18.25 3.92 21.36
N LEU A 131 -18.94 2.77 21.41
CA LEU A 131 -18.43 1.48 20.93
C LEU A 131 -18.72 1.21 19.44
N ARG A 132 -19.42 2.12 18.77
CA ARG A 132 -19.90 1.93 17.39
C ARG A 132 -19.62 3.13 16.48
N SER A 133 -18.89 4.13 16.97
CA SER A 133 -18.44 5.31 16.23
C SER A 133 -16.91 5.44 16.32
N SER A 134 -16.32 6.28 15.45
CA SER A 134 -14.88 6.56 15.52
C SER A 134 -14.53 7.31 16.82
N LEU A 135 -13.44 6.91 17.48
CA LEU A 135 -12.97 7.55 18.71
C LEU A 135 -12.08 8.76 18.48
N ALA A 136 -11.68 9.08 17.24
CA ALA A 136 -10.72 10.15 16.97
C ALA A 136 -11.12 11.50 17.57
N GLY A 137 -12.40 11.88 17.46
CA GLY A 137 -12.91 13.13 18.07
C GLY A 137 -12.88 13.12 19.60
N VAL A 138 -13.21 11.98 20.21
CA VAL A 138 -13.16 11.79 21.67
C VAL A 138 -11.72 11.90 22.16
N ILE A 139 -10.80 11.18 21.54
CA ILE A 139 -9.37 11.18 21.87
C ILE A 139 -8.78 12.59 21.72
N LEU A 140 -9.06 13.27 20.61
CA LEU A 140 -8.61 14.64 20.37
C LEU A 140 -9.07 15.59 21.48
N ARG A 141 -10.33 15.48 21.91
CA ARG A 141 -10.88 16.32 22.97
C ARG A 141 -10.32 15.97 24.35
N MET A 142 -10.11 14.69 24.65
CA MET A 142 -9.51 14.26 25.90
C MET A 142 -8.07 14.75 26.04
N LYS A 143 -7.26 14.61 24.98
CA LYS A 143 -5.88 15.11 24.95
C LYS A 143 -5.84 16.64 25.08
N SER A 144 -6.72 17.39 24.41
CA SER A 144 -6.73 18.86 24.54
C SER A 144 -7.14 19.37 25.92
N LEU A 145 -7.93 18.57 26.65
CA LEU A 145 -8.32 18.83 28.04
C LEU A 145 -7.36 18.22 29.07
N HIS A 146 -6.26 17.58 28.64
CA HIS A 146 -5.26 16.95 29.50
C HIS A 146 -5.84 15.92 30.48
N LEU A 147 -6.79 15.09 30.02
CA LEU A 147 -7.48 14.08 30.83
C LEU A 147 -6.70 12.77 31.04
N GLY A 148 -5.39 12.76 30.78
CA GLY A 148 -4.53 11.58 30.86
C GLY A 148 -4.66 10.64 29.66
N GLU A 149 -4.17 9.41 29.82
CA GLU A 149 -4.23 8.39 28.77
C GLU A 149 -5.64 7.83 28.62
N VAL A 150 -6.04 7.59 27.37
CA VAL A 150 -7.41 7.17 27.03
C VAL A 150 -7.70 5.78 27.62
N GLU A 151 -6.70 4.93 27.67
CA GLU A 151 -6.73 3.59 28.23
C GLU A 151 -7.07 3.59 29.73
N ASP A 152 -6.71 4.64 30.46
CA ASP A 152 -6.91 4.75 31.91
C ASP A 152 -8.17 5.54 32.30
N PHE A 153 -8.80 6.19 31.33
CA PHE A 153 -10.00 6.98 31.58
C PHE A 153 -11.18 6.10 32.02
N PRO A 154 -11.92 6.48 33.08
CA PRO A 154 -12.97 5.66 33.68
C PRO A 154 -14.29 5.72 32.89
N PHE A 155 -14.31 5.13 31.69
CA PHE A 155 -15.54 4.98 30.89
C PHE A 155 -16.55 4.06 31.58
N LEU A 156 -17.85 4.37 31.44
CA LEU A 156 -18.93 3.46 31.87
C LEU A 156 -18.84 2.13 31.11
N ASP A 157 -18.66 2.22 29.80
CA ASP A 157 -18.40 1.09 28.90
C ASP A 157 -17.08 1.34 28.19
N LYS A 158 -16.01 0.62 28.58
CA LYS A 158 -14.65 0.87 28.10
C LYS A 158 -14.50 0.48 26.61
N PRO A 159 -13.95 1.36 25.75
CA PRO A 159 -13.65 1.00 24.38
C PRO A 159 -12.54 -0.06 24.29
N LEU A 160 -12.61 -0.91 23.26
CA LEU A 160 -11.59 -1.93 23.04
C LEU A 160 -10.25 -1.26 22.63
N PRO A 161 -9.08 -1.80 23.02
CA PRO A 161 -7.78 -1.21 22.71
C PRO A 161 -7.56 -0.91 21.22
N ARG A 162 -8.04 -1.81 20.35
CA ARG A 162 -7.98 -1.63 18.88
C ARG A 162 -8.73 -0.39 18.38
N MET A 163 -9.80 0.04 19.07
CA MET A 163 -10.56 1.23 18.72
C MET A 163 -9.78 2.50 19.08
N ILE A 164 -9.08 2.47 20.22
CA ILE A 164 -8.21 3.55 20.66
C ILE A 164 -7.05 3.71 19.68
N THR A 165 -6.38 2.60 19.33
CA THR A 165 -5.30 2.58 18.34
C THR A 165 -5.78 3.12 16.98
N ASP A 166 -6.95 2.69 16.52
CA ASP A 166 -7.54 3.17 15.27
C ASP A 166 -7.83 4.68 15.28
N GLY A 167 -8.32 5.20 16.41
CA GLY A 167 -8.54 6.63 16.61
C GLY A 167 -7.25 7.44 16.56
N TYR A 168 -6.18 6.97 17.22
CA TYR A 168 -4.85 7.60 17.11
C TYR A 168 -4.30 7.56 15.68
N GLN A 169 -4.45 6.44 14.98
CA GLN A 169 -4.03 6.34 13.57
C GLN A 169 -4.79 7.32 12.67
N LEU A 170 -6.08 7.58 12.94
CA LEU A 170 -6.81 8.61 12.20
C LEU A 170 -6.31 10.00 12.55
N LEU A 171 -5.99 10.28 13.81
CA LEU A 171 -5.40 11.57 14.20
C LEU A 171 -4.01 11.79 13.58
N ASP A 172 -3.19 10.74 13.50
CA ASP A 172 -1.89 10.74 12.82
C ASP A 172 -2.07 10.98 11.31
N GLU A 173 -3.03 10.30 10.67
CA GLU A 173 -3.40 10.55 9.26
C GLU A 173 -3.72 12.03 9.01
N LEU A 174 -4.44 12.67 9.94
CA LEU A 174 -4.79 14.09 9.89
C LEU A 174 -3.63 15.02 10.27
N GLY A 175 -2.50 14.50 10.75
CA GLY A 175 -1.37 15.26 11.28
C GLY A 175 -1.68 15.97 12.60
N ALA A 176 -2.66 15.47 13.37
CA ALA A 176 -3.12 16.03 14.64
C ALA A 176 -2.33 15.50 15.84
N VAL A 177 -1.69 14.34 15.72
CA VAL A 177 -0.77 13.79 16.72
C VAL A 177 0.57 13.43 16.08
N ASP A 178 1.62 13.36 16.90
CA ASP A 178 2.94 12.86 16.50
C ASP A 178 3.13 11.36 16.85
N ASP A 179 4.34 10.84 16.60
CA ASP A 179 4.71 9.45 16.91
C ASP A 179 4.60 9.12 18.42
N ALA A 180 4.70 10.13 19.28
CA ALA A 180 4.53 10.00 20.73
C ALA A 180 3.06 10.10 21.18
N ARG A 181 2.11 10.21 20.24
CA ARG A 181 0.67 10.44 20.47
C ARG A 181 0.34 11.78 21.14
N GLU A 182 1.24 12.74 21.06
CA GLU A 182 1.05 14.08 21.59
C GLU A 182 0.47 15.02 20.53
N LEU A 183 -0.31 16.00 20.97
CA LEU A 183 -0.98 16.92 20.05
C LEU A 183 0.04 17.81 19.33
N THR A 184 0.03 17.75 18.00
CA THR A 184 0.77 18.69 17.16
C THR A 184 0.14 20.08 17.25
N GLN A 185 0.79 21.10 16.66
CA GLN A 185 0.19 22.42 16.55
C GLN A 185 -1.16 22.37 15.81
N SER A 186 -1.23 21.62 14.70
CA SER A 186 -2.47 21.39 13.96
C SER A 186 -3.53 20.67 14.82
N GLY A 187 -3.12 19.69 15.63
CA GLY A 187 -4.03 18.99 16.56
C GLY A 187 -4.62 19.92 17.62
N ARG A 188 -3.82 20.82 18.18
CA ARG A 188 -4.29 21.84 19.13
C ARG A 188 -5.28 22.82 18.51
N GLU A 189 -5.07 23.24 17.27
CA GLU A 189 -6.03 24.08 16.55
C GLU A 189 -7.31 23.32 16.21
N LEU A 190 -7.17 22.06 15.77
CA LEU A 190 -8.28 21.20 15.41
C LEU A 190 -9.23 20.97 16.60
N ALA A 191 -8.68 20.77 17.79
CA ALA A 191 -9.45 20.53 19.02
C ALA A 191 -10.31 21.74 19.48
N LYS A 192 -10.10 22.93 18.91
CA LYS A 192 -10.92 24.13 19.15
C LYS A 192 -12.23 24.10 18.37
N LEU A 193 -12.29 23.30 17.29
CA LEU A 193 -13.47 23.18 16.44
C LEU A 193 -14.41 22.09 17.01
N PRO A 194 -15.71 22.37 17.21
CA PRO A 194 -16.69 21.39 17.68
C PRO A 194 -17.20 20.51 16.52
N LEU A 195 -16.28 19.86 15.80
CA LEU A 195 -16.56 19.10 14.59
C LEU A 195 -15.89 17.72 14.60
N ASP A 196 -16.32 16.87 13.67
CA ASP A 196 -15.54 15.69 13.31
C ASP A 196 -14.10 16.12 12.90
N PRO A 197 -13.05 15.44 13.39
CA PRO A 197 -11.66 15.80 13.10
C PRO A 197 -11.34 15.90 11.61
N ARG A 198 -11.97 15.09 10.75
CA ARG A 198 -11.73 15.15 9.30
C ARG A 198 -12.24 16.46 8.73
N ILE A 199 -13.45 16.88 9.12
CA ILE A 199 -14.05 18.13 8.66
C ILE A 199 -13.26 19.32 9.19
N GLY A 200 -12.90 19.32 10.47
CA GLY A 200 -12.08 20.39 11.04
C GLY A 200 -10.71 20.49 10.34
N ARG A 201 -10.10 19.36 9.97
CA ARG A 201 -8.83 19.34 9.24
C ARG A 201 -8.93 19.95 7.84
N MET A 202 -10.07 19.80 7.17
CA MET A 202 -10.35 20.48 5.89
C MET A 202 -10.42 21.99 6.05
N ILE A 203 -11.05 22.47 7.13
CA ILE A 203 -11.16 23.92 7.42
C ILE A 203 -9.78 24.50 7.69
N LEU A 204 -8.97 23.82 8.51
CA LEU A 204 -7.57 24.23 8.76
C LEU A 204 -6.75 24.28 7.47
N ALA A 205 -6.85 23.24 6.63
CA ALA A 205 -6.17 23.23 5.33
C ALA A 205 -6.65 24.37 4.42
N ALA A 206 -7.95 24.69 4.44
CA ALA A 206 -8.53 25.72 3.61
C ALA A 206 -8.14 27.14 4.02
N ARG A 207 -7.85 27.36 5.31
CA ARG A 207 -7.23 28.60 5.79
C ARG A 207 -5.88 28.81 5.11
N ASP A 208 -5.02 27.81 5.17
CA ASP A 208 -3.65 27.88 4.64
C ASP A 208 -3.64 27.85 3.09
N GLY A 209 -4.59 27.14 2.48
CA GLY A 209 -4.78 27.03 1.03
C GLY A 209 -5.61 28.16 0.40
N HIS A 210 -6.00 29.18 1.16
CA HIS A 210 -6.80 30.33 0.72
C HIS A 210 -8.12 29.96 0.03
N CYS A 211 -8.86 28.99 0.58
CA CYS A 211 -10.20 28.60 0.12
C CYS A 211 -11.22 28.42 1.24
N LEU A 212 -11.00 29.11 2.37
CA LEU A 212 -11.81 29.01 3.58
C LEU A 212 -13.28 29.30 3.31
N ARG A 213 -13.63 30.34 2.54
CA ARG A 213 -15.02 30.70 2.25
C ARG A 213 -15.79 29.56 1.60
N GLU A 214 -15.22 28.95 0.58
CA GLU A 214 -15.82 27.81 -0.10
C GLU A 214 -15.83 26.57 0.80
N MET A 215 -14.76 26.34 1.56
CA MET A 215 -14.67 25.17 2.44
C MET A 215 -15.69 25.22 3.57
N LEU A 216 -15.99 26.38 4.15
CA LEU A 216 -17.02 26.48 5.21
C LEU A 216 -18.40 26.01 4.73
N VAL A 217 -18.76 26.34 3.49
CA VAL A 217 -20.01 25.88 2.87
C VAL A 217 -20.02 24.36 2.72
N ILE A 218 -18.92 23.79 2.23
CA ILE A 218 -18.78 22.34 2.03
C ILE A 218 -18.74 21.61 3.38
N ALA A 219 -17.95 22.07 4.33
CA ALA A 219 -17.84 21.51 5.67
C ALA A 219 -19.20 21.48 6.39
N ALA A 220 -19.96 22.57 6.30
CA ALA A 220 -21.32 22.62 6.82
C ALA A 220 -22.23 21.61 6.10
N ALA A 221 -22.13 21.46 4.78
CA ALA A 221 -22.93 20.50 4.01
C ALA A 221 -22.64 19.04 4.39
N LEU A 222 -21.37 18.72 4.68
CA LEU A 222 -20.95 17.39 5.12
C LEU A 222 -21.34 17.07 6.57
N SER A 223 -21.60 18.10 7.38
CA SER A 223 -21.97 17.96 8.80
C SER A 223 -23.47 17.78 9.02
N VAL A 224 -24.30 18.11 8.03
CA VAL A 224 -25.76 18.03 8.11
C VAL A 224 -26.31 16.97 7.15
N GLN A 225 -27.59 16.65 7.31
CA GLN A 225 -28.25 15.75 6.37
C GLN A 225 -28.45 16.43 5.00
N ASP A 226 -28.18 15.71 3.90
CA ASP A 226 -28.39 16.21 2.54
C ASP A 226 -29.83 16.78 2.33
N PRO A 227 -29.97 18.09 2.01
CA PRO A 227 -31.26 18.72 1.74
C PRO A 227 -31.91 18.27 0.43
N ARG A 228 -31.19 17.65 -0.50
CA ARG A 228 -31.74 17.21 -1.80
C ARG A 228 -32.65 16.00 -1.61
N GLU A 229 -33.88 16.13 -2.09
CA GLU A 229 -34.88 15.09 -2.07
C GLU A 229 -34.97 14.44 -3.44
N ARG A 230 -35.06 13.10 -3.48
CA ARG A 230 -35.26 12.35 -4.73
C ARG A 230 -36.44 11.40 -4.56
N PRO A 231 -37.69 11.91 -4.66
CA PRO A 231 -38.88 11.09 -4.53
C PRO A 231 -38.92 10.02 -5.62
N GLN A 232 -39.28 8.78 -5.27
CA GLN A 232 -39.24 7.65 -6.22
C GLN A 232 -40.11 7.89 -7.47
N GLU A 233 -41.27 8.51 -7.30
CA GLU A 233 -42.23 8.81 -8.36
C GLU A 233 -41.72 9.91 -9.31
N GLN A 234 -40.72 10.70 -8.89
CA GLN A 234 -40.24 11.89 -9.61
C GLN A 234 -38.70 11.91 -9.71
N LEU A 235 -38.06 10.73 -9.73
CA LEU A 235 -36.59 10.61 -9.76
C LEU A 235 -35.97 11.40 -10.91
N GLY A 236 -36.46 11.20 -12.13
CA GLY A 236 -35.93 11.89 -13.32
C GLY A 236 -36.08 13.41 -13.24
N THR A 237 -37.20 13.91 -12.70
CA THR A 237 -37.48 15.34 -12.55
C THR A 237 -36.60 15.96 -11.46
N ALA A 238 -36.42 15.25 -10.34
CA ALA A 238 -35.51 15.67 -9.26
C ALA A 238 -34.05 15.71 -9.74
N ASP A 239 -33.59 14.67 -10.46
CA ASP A 239 -32.24 14.62 -11.01
C ASP A 239 -31.98 15.74 -12.01
N GLN A 240 -32.96 16.08 -12.86
CA GLN A 240 -32.87 17.23 -13.77
C GLN A 240 -32.86 18.58 -13.02
N ALA A 241 -33.65 18.72 -11.95
CA ALA A 241 -33.65 19.92 -11.13
C ALA A 241 -32.27 20.12 -10.47
N HIS A 242 -31.68 19.05 -9.95
CA HIS A 242 -30.37 19.08 -9.28
C HIS A 242 -29.20 19.20 -10.25
N ALA A 243 -29.35 18.74 -11.49
CA ALA A 243 -28.30 18.82 -12.52
C ALA A 243 -27.85 20.26 -12.81
N LYS A 244 -28.73 21.24 -12.58
CA LYS A 244 -28.44 22.68 -12.77
C LYS A 244 -27.30 23.19 -11.90
N TRP A 245 -27.08 22.59 -10.74
CA TRP A 245 -26.01 23.00 -9.83
C TRP A 245 -24.68 22.29 -10.09
N ARG A 246 -24.59 21.37 -11.05
CA ARG A 246 -23.32 20.71 -11.36
C ARG A 246 -22.27 21.68 -11.94
N GLY A 247 -22.71 22.83 -12.43
CA GLY A 247 -21.83 23.88 -12.96
C GLY A 247 -21.29 23.60 -14.36
N ASN A 248 -20.22 24.32 -14.71
CA ASN A 248 -19.55 24.18 -16.00
C ASN A 248 -18.79 22.84 -16.11
N GLU A 249 -18.19 22.57 -17.27
CA GLU A 249 -17.47 21.31 -17.53
C GLU A 249 -16.36 21.01 -16.50
N GLN A 250 -15.61 22.04 -16.09
CA GLN A 250 -14.56 21.89 -15.07
C GLN A 250 -15.14 21.55 -13.70
N GLN A 251 -16.26 22.18 -13.31
CA GLN A 251 -16.92 21.96 -12.02
C GLN A 251 -17.63 20.60 -11.95
N GLN A 252 -18.13 20.10 -13.08
CA GLN A 252 -18.81 18.80 -13.17
C GLN A 252 -17.92 17.61 -12.76
N ARG A 253 -16.60 17.82 -12.69
CA ARG A 253 -15.61 16.86 -12.17
C ARG A 253 -15.70 16.65 -10.65
N SER A 254 -16.50 17.45 -9.93
CA SER A 254 -16.63 17.42 -8.47
C SER A 254 -18.07 17.67 -8.01
N GLU A 255 -18.62 16.69 -7.30
CA GLU A 255 -19.93 16.82 -6.64
C GLU A 255 -19.88 17.75 -5.42
N PHE A 256 -18.69 18.05 -4.89
CA PHE A 256 -18.51 19.06 -3.84
C PHE A 256 -18.81 20.47 -4.35
N LEU A 257 -18.43 20.79 -5.58
CA LEU A 257 -18.70 22.09 -6.18
C LEU A 257 -20.20 22.28 -6.49
N ALA A 258 -20.95 21.18 -6.63
CA ALA A 258 -22.40 21.25 -6.74
C ALA A 258 -23.07 21.78 -5.46
N TRP A 259 -22.46 21.55 -4.29
CA TRP A 259 -22.90 22.19 -3.05
C TRP A 259 -22.68 23.70 -3.08
N LEU A 260 -21.52 24.16 -3.54
CA LEU A 260 -21.25 25.61 -3.65
C LEU A 260 -22.26 26.30 -4.59
N ASN A 261 -22.57 25.67 -5.72
CA ASN A 261 -23.52 26.22 -6.68
C ASN A 261 -24.96 26.21 -6.13
N LEU A 262 -25.35 25.15 -5.42
CA LEU A 262 -26.64 25.10 -4.73
C LEU A 262 -26.73 26.17 -3.64
N TRP A 263 -25.67 26.33 -2.85
CA TRP A 263 -25.58 27.35 -1.81
C TRP A 263 -25.80 28.75 -2.38
N LYS A 264 -25.05 29.12 -3.44
CA LYS A 264 -25.19 30.41 -4.12
C LYS A 264 -26.61 30.63 -4.64
N ALA A 265 -27.19 29.64 -5.30
CA ALA A 265 -28.55 29.74 -5.83
C ALA A 265 -29.60 29.91 -4.71
N PHE A 266 -29.39 29.26 -3.56
CA PHE A 266 -30.29 29.43 -2.42
C PHE A 266 -30.07 30.76 -1.70
N ASP A 267 -28.83 31.27 -1.64
CA ASP A 267 -28.51 32.54 -1.02
C ASP A 267 -29.22 33.72 -1.70
N GLU A 268 -29.32 33.71 -3.03
CA GLU A 268 -30.13 34.67 -3.79
C GLU A 268 -31.62 34.63 -3.40
N SER A 269 -32.20 33.42 -3.27
CA SER A 269 -33.58 33.26 -2.80
C SER A 269 -33.73 33.71 -1.35
N TRP A 270 -32.75 33.39 -0.50
CA TRP A 270 -32.76 33.73 0.92
C TRP A 270 -32.73 35.23 1.15
N ALA A 271 -31.84 35.95 0.47
CA ALA A 271 -31.64 37.38 0.62
C ALA A 271 -32.81 38.22 0.10
N HIS A 272 -33.46 37.79 -0.99
CA HIS A 272 -34.41 38.63 -1.73
C HIS A 272 -35.87 38.17 -1.67
N GLN A 273 -36.17 37.02 -1.06
CA GLN A 273 -37.52 36.47 -1.05
C GLN A 273 -38.07 36.29 0.37
N THR A 274 -39.40 36.37 0.49
CA THR A 274 -40.09 36.08 1.75
C THR A 274 -40.01 34.59 2.09
N GLN A 275 -40.15 34.24 3.37
CA GLN A 275 -40.09 32.85 3.83
C GLN A 275 -41.03 31.89 3.08
N ARG A 276 -42.21 32.39 2.65
CA ARG A 276 -43.14 31.60 1.83
C ARG A 276 -42.54 31.29 0.46
N LYS A 277 -42.00 32.30 -0.24
CA LYS A 277 -41.38 32.14 -1.55
C LYS A 277 -40.11 31.27 -1.48
N GLN A 278 -39.31 31.38 -0.42
CA GLN A 278 -38.17 30.49 -0.17
C GLN A 278 -38.60 29.02 -0.06
N ARG A 279 -39.67 28.74 0.71
CA ARG A 279 -40.23 27.38 0.82
C ARG A 279 -40.76 26.86 -0.52
N ASP A 280 -41.45 27.71 -1.27
CA ASP A 280 -41.96 27.36 -2.59
C ASP A 280 -40.80 27.10 -3.59
N TRP A 281 -39.70 27.86 -3.49
CA TRP A 281 -38.47 27.63 -4.25
C TRP A 281 -37.84 26.28 -3.89
N CYS A 282 -37.64 25.99 -2.60
CA CYS A 282 -37.13 24.69 -2.16
C CYS A 282 -37.99 23.53 -2.71
N ARG A 283 -39.32 23.63 -2.59
CA ARG A 283 -40.25 22.62 -3.09
C ARG A 283 -40.14 22.42 -4.60
N LYS A 284 -40.07 23.51 -5.38
CA LYS A 284 -39.90 23.48 -6.83
C LYS A 284 -38.60 22.78 -7.26
N HIS A 285 -37.58 22.87 -6.42
CA HIS A 285 -36.24 22.35 -6.69
C HIS A 285 -35.93 21.03 -5.98
N PHE A 286 -36.94 20.36 -5.41
CA PHE A 286 -36.78 19.11 -4.67
C PHE A 286 -35.75 19.23 -3.53
N LEU A 287 -35.90 20.28 -2.72
CA LEU A 287 -35.07 20.55 -1.56
C LEU A 287 -35.93 20.60 -0.29
N ASN A 288 -35.39 20.04 0.78
CA ASN A 288 -35.98 20.13 2.11
C ASN A 288 -35.67 21.49 2.75
N THR A 289 -36.68 22.33 2.96
CA THR A 289 -36.48 23.68 3.51
C THR A 289 -35.85 23.69 4.90
N LEU A 290 -36.16 22.71 5.76
CA LEU A 290 -35.59 22.67 7.11
C LEU A 290 -34.09 22.34 7.07
N ARG A 291 -33.69 21.33 6.28
CA ARG A 291 -32.27 20.98 6.10
C ARG A 291 -31.47 22.09 5.42
N MET A 292 -32.09 22.85 4.50
CA MET A 292 -31.45 24.04 3.92
C MET A 292 -31.19 25.12 4.98
N ARG A 293 -32.10 25.31 5.96
CA ARG A 293 -31.91 26.24 7.07
C ARG A 293 -30.84 25.73 8.03
N GLU A 294 -30.90 24.45 8.42
CA GLU A 294 -29.90 23.80 9.26
C GLU A 294 -28.49 23.92 8.66
N TRP A 295 -28.35 23.69 7.34
CA TRP A 295 -27.09 23.89 6.63
C TRP A 295 -26.59 25.34 6.75
N ARG A 296 -27.47 26.34 6.60
CA ARG A 296 -27.10 27.75 6.80
C ARG A 296 -26.71 28.07 8.23
N GLU A 297 -27.44 27.55 9.20
CA GLU A 297 -27.18 27.75 10.63
C GLU A 297 -25.79 27.21 11.00
N VAL A 298 -25.46 25.98 10.57
CA VAL A 298 -24.12 25.39 10.78
C VAL A 298 -23.05 26.23 10.08
N HIS A 299 -23.26 26.66 8.84
CA HIS A 299 -22.32 27.55 8.16
C HIS A 299 -22.10 28.85 8.94
N THR A 300 -23.16 29.50 9.42
CA THR A 300 -23.05 30.74 10.22
C THR A 300 -22.30 30.50 11.53
N GLN A 301 -22.51 29.37 12.20
CA GLN A 301 -21.75 28.99 13.39
C GLN A 301 -20.26 28.83 13.08
N LEU A 302 -19.92 28.14 11.99
CA LEU A 302 -18.53 27.96 11.56
C LEU A 302 -17.86 29.27 11.15
N HIS A 303 -18.56 30.11 10.39
CA HIS A 303 -18.08 31.44 10.01
C HIS A 303 -17.77 32.30 11.24
N THR A 304 -18.69 32.31 12.21
CA THR A 304 -18.52 33.06 13.47
C THR A 304 -17.32 32.54 14.25
N LEU A 305 -17.20 31.22 14.41
CA LEU A 305 -16.09 30.57 15.11
C LEU A 305 -14.74 30.85 14.44
N CYS A 306 -14.67 30.80 13.11
CA CYS A 306 -13.47 31.19 12.37
C CYS A 306 -13.11 32.66 12.62
N GLY A 307 -14.10 33.56 12.66
CA GLY A 307 -13.93 34.97 13.00
C GLY A 307 -13.38 35.19 14.41
N GLU A 308 -13.90 34.47 15.41
CA GLU A 308 -13.41 34.49 16.80
C GLU A 308 -11.94 34.05 16.90
N HIS A 309 -11.53 33.09 16.06
CA HIS A 309 -10.14 32.67 15.94
C HIS A 309 -9.29 33.56 15.02
N SER A 310 -9.83 34.67 14.52
CA SER A 310 -9.18 35.60 13.59
C SER A 310 -8.75 34.96 12.26
N TRP A 311 -9.43 33.90 11.82
CA TRP A 311 -9.20 33.27 10.53
C TRP A 311 -9.93 34.04 9.44
N ARG A 312 -9.18 34.49 8.43
CA ARG A 312 -9.72 35.33 7.35
C ARG A 312 -10.14 34.48 6.16
N GLU A 313 -11.32 34.77 5.63
CA GLU A 313 -11.78 34.21 4.37
C GLU A 313 -11.05 34.82 3.17
N ASN A 314 -10.96 34.04 2.10
CA ASN A 314 -10.39 34.47 0.83
C ASN A 314 -11.31 35.45 0.09
N GLU A 315 -10.74 36.54 -0.42
CA GLU A 315 -11.47 37.54 -1.20
C GLU A 315 -11.80 37.02 -2.60
N LYS A 316 -10.80 36.45 -3.28
CA LYS A 316 -10.92 35.88 -4.63
C LYS A 316 -11.51 34.47 -4.57
N PRO A 317 -12.35 34.07 -5.55
CA PRO A 317 -12.82 32.69 -5.66
C PRO A 317 -11.67 31.69 -5.70
N ALA A 318 -11.76 30.64 -4.88
CA ALA A 318 -10.76 29.59 -4.85
C ALA A 318 -10.76 28.77 -6.15
N THR A 319 -9.58 28.27 -6.52
CA THR A 319 -9.43 27.37 -7.67
C THR A 319 -9.92 25.96 -7.32
N TYR A 320 -10.15 25.15 -8.36
CA TYR A 320 -10.49 23.73 -8.18
C TYR A 320 -9.44 23.02 -7.32
N GLU A 321 -8.16 23.24 -7.60
CA GLU A 321 -7.06 22.60 -6.88
C GLU A 321 -7.01 22.98 -5.40
N GLN A 322 -7.14 24.27 -5.06
CA GLN A 322 -7.12 24.74 -3.66
C GLN A 322 -8.20 24.05 -2.81
N ILE A 323 -9.43 23.98 -3.34
CA ILE A 323 -10.56 23.32 -2.66
C ILE A 323 -10.26 21.84 -2.47
N HIS A 324 -9.77 21.15 -3.51
CA HIS A 324 -9.59 19.70 -3.46
C HIS A 324 -8.37 19.27 -2.64
N LYS A 325 -7.27 20.04 -2.63
CA LYS A 325 -6.16 19.82 -1.69
C LYS A 325 -6.63 19.96 -0.23
N SER A 326 -7.49 20.93 0.03
CA SER A 326 -8.07 21.12 1.37
C SER A 326 -9.04 20.00 1.76
N LEU A 327 -9.84 19.49 0.80
CA LEU A 327 -10.66 18.29 1.02
C LEU A 327 -9.80 17.06 1.32
N LEU A 328 -8.73 16.87 0.57
CA LEU A 328 -7.82 15.73 0.72
C LEU A 328 -7.21 15.69 2.12
N ALA A 329 -6.90 16.83 2.73
CA ALA A 329 -6.33 16.88 4.08
C ALA A 329 -7.20 16.17 5.14
N GLY A 330 -8.52 16.11 4.94
CA GLY A 330 -9.44 15.35 5.81
C GLY A 330 -9.89 13.99 5.26
N LEU A 331 -9.59 13.69 3.99
CA LEU A 331 -10.16 12.55 3.24
C LEU A 331 -9.12 11.64 2.59
N LEU A 332 -7.85 11.68 3.03
CA LEU A 332 -6.81 10.79 2.50
C LEU A 332 -7.22 9.31 2.60
N GLY A 333 -7.88 8.89 3.68
CA GLY A 333 -8.43 7.55 3.82
C GLY A 333 -9.59 7.19 2.87
N ASN A 334 -10.15 8.16 2.13
CA ASN A 334 -11.30 8.00 1.24
C ASN A 334 -10.95 8.16 -0.25
N VAL A 335 -9.66 8.12 -0.59
CA VAL A 335 -9.20 8.18 -1.98
C VAL A 335 -9.31 6.81 -2.66
N GLY A 336 -9.49 6.81 -3.98
CA GLY A 336 -9.57 5.60 -4.79
C GLY A 336 -8.83 5.72 -6.11
N LEU A 337 -8.11 4.66 -6.46
CA LEU A 337 -7.51 4.42 -7.77
C LEU A 337 -8.38 3.43 -8.54
N LYS A 338 -8.81 3.80 -9.74
CA LYS A 338 -9.62 2.94 -10.60
C LYS A 338 -8.86 1.65 -10.93
N SER A 339 -9.51 0.50 -10.73
CA SER A 339 -8.97 -0.80 -11.12
C SER A 339 -8.96 -0.95 -12.65
N GLU A 340 -7.98 -1.70 -13.17
CA GLU A 340 -7.86 -2.00 -14.61
C GLU A 340 -8.77 -3.15 -15.04
N GLU A 341 -9.07 -4.09 -14.14
CA GLU A 341 -9.80 -5.33 -14.44
C GLU A 341 -11.29 -5.27 -14.08
N GLU A 342 -11.66 -4.45 -13.10
CA GLU A 342 -13.00 -4.41 -12.52
C GLU A 342 -13.56 -2.98 -12.45
N GLY A 343 -14.89 -2.84 -12.45
CA GLY A 343 -15.58 -1.55 -12.29
C GLY A 343 -15.51 -0.92 -10.89
N HIS A 344 -14.55 -1.33 -10.05
CA HIS A 344 -14.33 -0.83 -8.69
C HIS A 344 -13.12 0.09 -8.61
N TYR A 345 -13.01 0.81 -7.49
CA TYR A 345 -11.83 1.57 -7.11
C TYR A 345 -11.11 0.87 -5.96
N LEU A 346 -9.79 0.74 -6.08
CA LEU A 346 -8.91 0.33 -5.01
C LEU A 346 -8.68 1.53 -4.10
N GLY A 347 -9.14 1.43 -2.87
CA GLY A 347 -9.00 2.47 -1.85
C GLY A 347 -7.82 2.25 -0.91
N ALA A 348 -7.63 3.22 -0.01
CA ALA A 348 -6.68 3.12 1.08
C ALA A 348 -6.84 1.79 1.84
N ARG A 349 -5.72 1.16 2.21
CA ARG A 349 -5.68 -0.10 2.98
C ARG A 349 -6.29 -1.31 2.25
N GLY A 350 -6.35 -1.25 0.91
CA GLY A 350 -6.75 -2.36 0.06
C GLY A 350 -8.25 -2.61 -0.01
N ILE A 351 -9.08 -1.69 0.51
CA ILE A 351 -10.54 -1.80 0.38
C ILE A 351 -10.94 -1.63 -1.09
N ARG A 352 -12.01 -2.32 -1.49
CA ARG A 352 -12.62 -2.17 -2.82
C ARG A 352 -13.97 -1.50 -2.67
N PHE A 353 -14.21 -0.43 -3.42
CA PHE A 353 -15.48 0.30 -3.36
C PHE A 353 -15.96 0.71 -4.76
N TRP A 354 -17.25 0.98 -4.87
CA TRP A 354 -17.89 1.40 -6.12
C TRP A 354 -18.46 2.81 -5.98
N PRO A 355 -18.43 3.62 -7.05
CA PRO A 355 -19.24 4.83 -7.10
C PRO A 355 -20.71 4.51 -6.83
N HIS A 356 -21.35 5.27 -5.95
CA HIS A 356 -22.77 5.07 -5.67
C HIS A 356 -23.60 5.30 -6.95
N PRO A 357 -24.60 4.45 -7.27
CA PRO A 357 -25.35 4.56 -8.53
C PRO A 357 -26.05 5.91 -8.75
N GLY A 358 -26.41 6.60 -7.66
CA GLY A 358 -27.02 7.94 -7.70
C GLY A 358 -26.03 9.09 -7.93
N SER A 359 -24.72 8.82 -8.03
CA SER A 359 -23.69 9.83 -8.31
C SER A 359 -23.68 10.20 -9.80
N ALA A 360 -23.58 11.50 -10.10
CA ALA A 360 -23.43 11.99 -11.47
C ALA A 360 -22.07 11.57 -12.08
N LEU A 361 -21.09 11.26 -11.23
CA LEU A 361 -19.76 10.84 -11.62
C LEU A 361 -19.60 9.32 -11.72
N ALA A 362 -20.65 8.53 -11.45
CA ALA A 362 -20.54 7.06 -11.38
C ALA A 362 -19.87 6.41 -12.61
N LYS A 363 -20.04 6.99 -13.81
CA LYS A 363 -19.42 6.53 -15.06
C LYS A 363 -18.25 7.41 -15.56
N LYS A 364 -18.03 8.58 -14.94
CA LYS A 364 -17.13 9.64 -15.44
C LYS A 364 -16.05 10.07 -14.42
N ALA A 365 -15.91 9.37 -13.30
CA ALA A 365 -15.09 9.80 -12.16
C ALA A 365 -13.57 9.85 -12.46
N GLY A 366 -13.10 9.25 -13.55
CA GLY A 366 -11.68 9.25 -13.94
C GLY A 366 -10.85 8.20 -13.19
N ARG A 367 -9.52 8.29 -13.29
CA ARG A 367 -8.59 7.32 -12.70
C ARG A 367 -8.46 7.48 -11.18
N TRP A 368 -8.35 8.71 -10.70
CA TRP A 368 -8.20 9.03 -9.29
C TRP A 368 -9.40 9.83 -8.78
N ILE A 369 -9.95 9.41 -7.64
CA ILE A 369 -11.08 10.07 -6.99
C ILE A 369 -10.87 10.21 -5.49
N VAL A 370 -11.56 11.19 -4.92
CA VAL A 370 -11.84 11.28 -3.48
C VAL A 370 -13.35 11.22 -3.27
N ALA A 371 -13.78 10.58 -2.17
CA ALA A 371 -15.17 10.51 -1.76
C ALA A 371 -15.37 11.19 -0.40
N ALA A 372 -16.51 11.86 -0.20
CA ALA A 372 -16.84 12.42 1.11
C ALA A 372 -17.08 11.31 2.14
N GLU A 373 -17.76 10.23 1.73
CA GLU A 373 -18.07 9.10 2.60
C GLU A 373 -17.96 7.77 1.84
N LEU A 374 -17.53 6.74 2.56
CA LEU A 374 -17.57 5.34 2.16
C LEU A 374 -18.56 4.62 3.07
N VAL A 375 -19.66 4.13 2.51
CA VAL A 375 -20.77 3.52 3.26
C VAL A 375 -21.07 2.13 2.71
N GLU A 376 -21.02 1.14 3.60
CA GLU A 376 -21.36 -0.24 3.26
C GLU A 376 -22.87 -0.49 3.45
N THR A 377 -23.51 -0.95 2.38
CA THR A 377 -24.92 -1.37 2.38
C THR A 377 -25.05 -2.78 1.80
N THR A 378 -25.23 -2.92 0.49
CA THR A 378 -25.10 -4.20 -0.22
C THR A 378 -23.67 -4.45 -0.68
N ARG A 379 -22.95 -3.36 -0.99
CA ARG A 379 -21.51 -3.27 -1.24
C ARG A 379 -20.99 -2.00 -0.59
N LEU A 380 -19.69 -1.82 -0.56
CA LEU A 380 -19.07 -0.58 -0.15
C LEU A 380 -19.22 0.47 -1.26
N TYR A 381 -20.00 1.52 -1.00
CA TYR A 381 -20.26 2.59 -1.96
C TYR A 381 -19.62 3.91 -1.53
N ALA A 382 -19.03 4.60 -2.49
CA ALA A 382 -18.52 5.96 -2.35
C ALA A 382 -19.59 6.98 -2.77
N ARG A 383 -19.83 7.98 -1.92
CA ARG A 383 -20.84 9.03 -2.16
C ARG A 383 -20.18 10.41 -2.10
N CYS A 384 -20.69 11.33 -2.93
CA CYS A 384 -20.12 12.66 -3.17
C CYS A 384 -18.65 12.56 -3.62
N LEU A 385 -18.47 12.45 -4.94
CA LEU A 385 -17.19 12.17 -5.57
C LEU A 385 -16.54 13.43 -6.15
N ALA A 386 -15.22 13.43 -6.23
CA ALA A 386 -14.48 14.36 -7.07
C ALA A 386 -13.28 13.69 -7.73
N LYS A 387 -12.98 14.09 -8.96
CA LYS A 387 -11.73 13.75 -9.64
C LYS A 387 -10.58 14.55 -9.03
N ILE A 388 -9.48 13.87 -8.73
CA ILE A 388 -8.24 14.46 -8.19
C ILE A 388 -7.04 14.05 -9.05
N GLU A 389 -5.91 14.71 -8.85
CA GLU A 389 -4.63 14.34 -9.47
C GLU A 389 -3.69 13.74 -8.39
N PRO A 390 -2.88 12.72 -8.73
CA PRO A 390 -2.04 12.02 -7.76
C PRO A 390 -0.96 12.89 -7.11
N GLU A 391 -0.50 13.94 -7.78
CA GLU A 391 0.49 14.89 -7.27
C GLU A 391 -0.03 15.60 -6.00
N TRP A 392 -1.34 15.87 -5.94
CA TRP A 392 -1.97 16.48 -4.78
C TRP A 392 -1.93 15.55 -3.56
N LEU A 393 -2.01 14.23 -3.77
CA LEU A 393 -1.91 13.24 -2.71
C LEU A 393 -0.50 13.19 -2.13
N GLU A 394 0.52 13.31 -2.97
CA GLU A 394 1.91 13.35 -2.52
C GLU A 394 2.19 14.62 -1.70
N GLU A 395 1.68 15.77 -2.14
CA GLU A 395 1.86 17.04 -1.44
C GLU A 395 1.10 17.08 -0.11
N VAL A 396 -0.20 16.76 -0.12
CA VAL A 396 -1.05 16.87 1.07
C VAL A 396 -0.75 15.75 2.09
N GLY A 397 -0.43 14.55 1.60
CA GLY A 397 -0.13 13.38 2.42
C GLY A 397 1.35 13.13 2.63
N ALA A 398 2.23 14.12 2.44
CA ALA A 398 3.69 13.94 2.41
C ALA A 398 4.25 13.17 3.61
N HIS A 399 3.69 13.37 4.80
CA HIS A 399 4.06 12.68 6.05
C HIS A 399 3.67 11.20 6.08
N LEU A 400 2.73 10.78 5.23
CA LEU A 400 2.23 9.40 5.13
C LEU A 400 2.81 8.64 3.92
N VAL A 401 3.48 9.34 3.00
CA VAL A 401 4.04 8.73 1.80
C VAL A 401 5.25 7.87 2.17
N LYS A 402 5.13 6.57 1.92
CA LYS A 402 6.24 5.61 2.01
C LYS A 402 6.99 5.58 0.70
N ARG A 403 8.26 5.98 0.74
CA ARG A 403 9.19 6.00 -0.40
C ARG A 403 10.09 4.77 -0.33
N HIS A 404 10.21 4.06 -1.44
CA HIS A 404 11.07 2.89 -1.59
C HIS A 404 11.96 3.08 -2.80
N VAL A 405 13.27 3.14 -2.57
CA VAL A 405 14.28 3.28 -3.61
C VAL A 405 14.84 1.89 -3.94
N TYR A 406 15.02 1.60 -5.22
CA TYR A 406 15.44 0.30 -5.72
C TYR A 406 16.21 0.42 -7.03
N ASP A 407 16.87 -0.67 -7.42
CA ASP A 407 17.61 -0.78 -8.69
C ASP A 407 18.66 0.33 -8.86
N PRO A 408 19.64 0.43 -7.94
CA PRO A 408 20.77 1.34 -8.12
C PRO A 408 21.63 0.87 -9.30
N HIS A 409 21.89 1.77 -10.24
CA HIS A 409 22.64 1.50 -11.47
C HIS A 409 23.45 2.71 -11.90
N TRP A 410 24.55 2.47 -12.60
CA TRP A 410 25.33 3.54 -13.22
C TRP A 410 24.58 4.16 -14.41
N GLU A 411 24.52 5.49 -14.46
CA GLU A 411 24.00 6.21 -15.63
C GLU A 411 25.14 6.99 -16.31
N LYS A 412 25.75 6.38 -17.33
CA LYS A 412 26.86 6.95 -18.13
C LYS A 412 26.65 8.40 -18.55
N LYS A 413 25.45 8.77 -18.99
CA LYS A 413 25.16 10.12 -19.49
C LYS A 413 25.26 11.18 -18.39
N SER A 414 24.81 10.87 -17.18
CA SER A 414 24.87 11.80 -16.04
C SER A 414 26.13 11.63 -15.20
N GLY A 415 26.88 10.54 -15.40
CA GLY A 415 28.13 10.26 -14.69
C GLY A 415 27.93 10.03 -13.21
N GLN A 416 26.80 9.48 -12.80
CA GLN A 416 26.45 9.21 -11.40
C GLN A 416 25.57 7.97 -11.30
N VAL A 417 25.52 7.40 -10.10
CA VAL A 417 24.61 6.29 -9.78
C VAL A 417 23.20 6.83 -9.57
N ARG A 418 22.27 6.28 -10.34
CA ARG A 418 20.83 6.55 -10.28
C ARG A 418 20.10 5.36 -9.68
N ALA A 419 18.92 5.62 -9.13
CA ALA A 419 18.01 4.57 -8.72
C ALA A 419 16.57 4.98 -9.03
N TRP A 420 15.66 4.01 -9.02
CA TRP A 420 14.23 4.26 -9.14
C TRP A 420 13.58 4.38 -7.77
N GLU A 421 12.76 5.39 -7.59
CA GLU A 421 11.92 5.57 -6.41
C GLU A 421 10.44 5.27 -6.75
N ARG A 422 9.82 4.47 -5.88
CA ARG A 422 8.38 4.23 -5.83
C ARG A 422 7.80 4.89 -4.58
N GLY A 423 6.80 5.76 -4.76
CA GLY A 423 6.03 6.37 -3.68
C GLY A 423 4.67 5.71 -3.51
N THR A 424 4.31 5.37 -2.26
CA THR A 424 3.01 4.79 -1.93
C THR A 424 2.32 5.53 -0.79
N LEU A 425 1.01 5.70 -0.90
CA LEU A 425 0.15 6.29 0.15
C LEU A 425 -0.97 5.30 0.49
N HIS A 426 -1.02 4.85 1.74
CA HIS A 426 -1.96 3.82 2.22
C HIS A 426 -2.04 2.55 1.33
N GLY A 427 -0.93 2.15 0.71
CA GLY A 427 -0.84 1.00 -0.19
C GLY A 427 -1.19 1.30 -1.65
N LEU A 428 -1.62 2.53 -1.99
CA LEU A 428 -1.82 2.97 -3.36
C LEU A 428 -0.52 3.51 -3.94
N VAL A 429 -0.14 3.09 -5.13
CA VAL A 429 1.06 3.57 -5.82
C VAL A 429 0.76 4.94 -6.43
N LEU A 430 1.44 5.98 -5.95
CA LEU A 430 1.33 7.34 -6.49
C LEU A 430 2.19 7.48 -7.76
N TYR A 431 3.44 7.02 -7.66
CA TYR A 431 4.39 6.97 -8.76
C TYR A 431 5.29 5.74 -8.61
N ALA A 432 5.63 5.10 -9.73
CA ALA A 432 6.36 3.83 -9.73
C ALA A 432 7.86 3.97 -10.02
N LYS A 433 8.25 4.88 -10.91
CA LYS A 433 9.63 5.05 -11.39
C LYS A 433 10.00 6.52 -11.47
N ARG A 434 10.31 7.13 -10.33
CA ARG A 434 10.91 8.47 -10.27
C ARG A 434 12.43 8.33 -10.18
N PRO A 435 13.21 8.92 -11.09
CA PRO A 435 14.68 8.86 -11.01
C PRO A 435 15.15 9.67 -9.80
N VAL A 436 16.00 9.06 -8.97
CA VAL A 436 16.63 9.72 -7.83
C VAL A 436 18.15 9.54 -7.87
N THR A 437 18.86 10.48 -7.25
CA THR A 437 20.32 10.42 -7.13
C THR A 437 20.67 9.50 -5.96
N TYR A 438 21.39 8.41 -6.23
CA TYR A 438 21.59 7.36 -5.25
C TYR A 438 22.73 7.64 -4.27
N SER A 439 23.70 8.46 -4.65
CA SER A 439 24.84 8.84 -3.79
C SER A 439 24.45 9.53 -2.48
N ARG A 440 23.24 10.12 -2.40
CA ARG A 440 22.70 10.70 -1.16
C ARG A 440 22.07 9.68 -0.22
N ILE A 441 21.78 8.49 -0.73
CA ILE A 441 21.08 7.41 -0.02
C ILE A 441 22.12 6.41 0.49
N ASP A 442 22.99 5.94 -0.40
CA ASP A 442 24.10 5.05 -0.09
C ASP A 442 25.34 5.50 -0.87
N PRO A 443 26.20 6.35 -0.28
CA PRO A 443 27.42 6.82 -0.94
C PRO A 443 28.42 5.69 -1.15
N GLN A 444 28.44 4.67 -0.30
CA GLN A 444 29.40 3.56 -0.39
C GLN A 444 29.10 2.70 -1.61
N LEU A 445 27.84 2.26 -1.76
CA LEU A 445 27.42 1.51 -2.93
C LEU A 445 27.49 2.37 -4.20
N ALA A 446 27.19 3.67 -4.12
CA ALA A 446 27.34 4.56 -5.25
C ALA A 446 28.80 4.64 -5.74
N ARG A 447 29.77 4.73 -4.82
CA ARG A 447 31.19 4.68 -5.16
C ARG A 447 31.60 3.33 -5.75
N GLU A 448 31.13 2.22 -5.17
CA GLU A 448 31.43 0.89 -5.71
C GLU A 448 30.96 0.75 -7.16
N LEU A 449 29.70 1.10 -7.44
CA LEU A 449 29.15 1.05 -8.80
C LEU A 449 29.84 2.03 -9.74
N PHE A 450 30.21 3.22 -9.27
CA PHE A 450 31.03 4.16 -10.05
C PHE A 450 32.37 3.53 -10.46
N ILE A 451 33.09 2.89 -9.54
CA ILE A 451 34.36 2.25 -9.86
C ILE A 451 34.14 1.08 -10.82
N ARG A 452 33.21 0.16 -10.51
CA ARG A 452 32.94 -1.03 -11.31
C ARG A 452 32.45 -0.68 -12.73
N GLU A 453 31.37 0.08 -12.84
CA GLU A 453 30.74 0.34 -14.14
C GLU A 453 31.43 1.52 -14.86
N GLY A 454 31.72 2.60 -14.13
CA GLY A 454 32.37 3.78 -14.69
C GLY A 454 33.83 3.51 -15.09
N LEU A 455 34.67 3.05 -14.16
CA LEU A 455 36.13 2.96 -14.37
C LEU A 455 36.60 1.60 -14.91
N VAL A 456 36.08 0.49 -14.38
CA VAL A 456 36.51 -0.87 -14.78
C VAL A 456 35.88 -1.26 -16.13
N GLN A 457 34.55 -1.28 -16.22
CA GLN A 457 33.84 -1.59 -17.48
C GLN A 457 34.03 -0.49 -18.54
N GLY A 458 34.27 0.74 -18.08
CA GLY A 458 34.68 1.85 -18.92
C GLY A 458 33.52 2.72 -19.43
N ASP A 459 32.41 2.75 -18.69
CA ASP A 459 31.24 3.57 -18.99
C ASP A 459 31.33 5.00 -18.46
N LEU A 460 32.51 5.61 -18.53
CA LEU A 460 32.64 7.05 -18.32
C LEU A 460 31.95 7.87 -19.43
N PRO A 461 31.43 9.07 -19.13
CA PRO A 461 31.05 10.04 -20.15
C PRO A 461 32.19 10.28 -21.15
N GLU A 462 31.87 10.41 -22.43
CA GLU A 462 32.87 10.50 -23.51
C GLU A 462 33.88 11.64 -23.30
N GLU A 463 33.40 12.80 -22.84
CA GLU A 463 34.23 13.96 -22.56
C GLU A 463 35.25 13.66 -21.45
N THR A 464 34.81 13.04 -20.36
CA THR A 464 35.65 12.62 -19.24
C THR A 464 36.70 11.60 -19.71
N ALA A 465 36.28 10.57 -20.43
CA ALA A 465 37.16 9.52 -20.96
C ALA A 465 38.24 10.08 -21.91
N ARG A 466 37.90 11.10 -22.70
CA ARG A 466 38.83 11.74 -23.65
C ARG A 466 39.90 12.61 -22.97
N HIS A 467 39.65 13.13 -21.79
CA HIS A 467 40.64 13.94 -21.05
C HIS A 467 41.43 13.10 -20.04
N ALA A 468 40.90 11.96 -19.61
CA ALA A 468 41.55 11.02 -18.71
C ALA A 468 42.67 10.22 -19.40
N ARG A 469 43.92 10.70 -19.32
CA ARG A 469 45.08 10.01 -19.93
C ARG A 469 45.30 8.62 -19.36
N PHE A 470 45.17 8.45 -18.04
CA PHE A 470 45.27 7.15 -17.38
C PHE A 470 44.23 6.17 -17.95
N PHE A 471 43.00 6.64 -18.16
CA PHE A 471 41.89 5.81 -18.60
C PHE A 471 42.10 5.32 -20.05
N GLN A 472 42.62 6.18 -20.92
CA GLN A 472 43.00 5.78 -22.29
C GLN A 472 44.13 4.75 -22.30
N HIS A 473 45.15 4.97 -21.45
CA HIS A 473 46.25 4.01 -21.27
C HIS A 473 45.72 2.66 -20.77
N ASN A 474 44.95 2.67 -19.68
CA ASN A 474 44.36 1.47 -19.08
C ASN A 474 43.47 0.73 -20.07
N ARG A 475 42.58 1.43 -20.80
CA ARG A 475 41.71 0.81 -21.80
C ARG A 475 42.46 0.23 -22.99
N LYS A 476 43.57 0.85 -23.41
CA LYS A 476 44.45 0.30 -24.44
C LYS A 476 45.17 -0.95 -23.95
N LEU A 477 45.75 -0.88 -22.74
CA LEU A 477 46.45 -2.01 -22.12
C LEU A 477 45.54 -3.24 -21.99
N LEU A 478 44.29 -3.05 -21.56
CA LEU A 478 43.28 -4.11 -21.48
C LEU A 478 43.02 -4.75 -22.86
N ARG A 479 42.79 -3.94 -23.90
CA ARG A 479 42.59 -4.44 -25.27
C ARG A 479 43.82 -5.17 -25.82
N ASP A 480 45.02 -4.69 -25.52
CA ASP A 480 46.27 -5.30 -25.96
C ASP A 480 46.47 -6.68 -25.29
N ILE A 481 46.08 -6.81 -24.02
CA ILE A 481 46.10 -8.08 -23.27
C ILE A 481 45.06 -9.06 -23.84
N GLU A 482 43.80 -8.63 -24.01
CA GLU A 482 42.73 -9.43 -24.61
C GLU A 482 43.13 -9.96 -26.01
N GLN A 483 43.77 -9.13 -26.84
CA GLN A 483 44.25 -9.53 -28.15
C GLN A 483 45.38 -10.57 -28.11
N LEU A 484 46.23 -10.52 -27.09
CA LEU A 484 47.31 -11.49 -26.91
C LEU A 484 46.77 -12.85 -26.48
N GLU A 485 45.72 -12.87 -25.65
CA GLU A 485 44.99 -14.10 -25.28
C GLU A 485 44.42 -14.80 -26.50
N HIS A 486 43.66 -14.07 -27.33
CA HIS A 486 43.08 -14.62 -28.55
C HIS A 486 44.14 -15.18 -29.51
N LYS A 487 45.34 -14.59 -29.53
CA LYS A 487 46.46 -15.06 -30.38
C LYS A 487 47.18 -16.29 -29.82
N THR A 488 47.29 -16.41 -28.50
CA THR A 488 48.05 -17.51 -27.86
C THR A 488 47.19 -18.72 -27.47
N ARG A 489 45.85 -18.63 -27.60
CA ARG A 489 44.91 -19.71 -27.23
C ARG A 489 45.16 -20.27 -25.82
N ARG A 490 45.72 -19.45 -24.93
CA ARG A 490 45.85 -19.73 -23.49
C ARG A 490 44.83 -18.83 -22.79
N GLN A 491 43.82 -19.44 -22.19
CA GLN A 491 42.77 -18.75 -21.41
C GLN A 491 43.22 -18.33 -20.00
N ASP A 492 44.51 -18.50 -19.66
CA ASP A 492 45.04 -18.26 -18.32
C ASP A 492 45.43 -16.80 -18.02
N VAL A 493 45.23 -15.86 -18.96
CA VAL A 493 45.57 -14.44 -18.82
C VAL A 493 44.30 -13.59 -18.61
N LEU A 494 43.29 -14.17 -17.98
CA LEU A 494 42.04 -13.45 -17.74
C LEU A 494 42.33 -12.24 -16.85
N VAL A 495 42.05 -11.06 -17.39
CA VAL A 495 42.09 -9.82 -16.61
C VAL A 495 40.99 -9.88 -15.56
N ASP A 496 41.37 -9.93 -14.29
CA ASP A 496 40.41 -9.99 -13.19
C ASP A 496 39.84 -8.59 -12.92
N GLU A 497 38.55 -8.40 -13.22
CA GLU A 497 37.84 -7.14 -12.94
C GLU A 497 37.90 -6.78 -11.45
N GLU A 498 37.98 -7.76 -10.53
CA GLU A 498 38.15 -7.49 -9.10
C GLU A 498 39.53 -6.93 -8.78
N LEU A 499 40.58 -7.33 -9.50
CA LEU A 499 41.92 -6.74 -9.31
C LEU A 499 41.94 -5.28 -9.79
N ILE A 500 41.28 -4.98 -10.91
CA ILE A 500 41.15 -3.59 -11.39
C ILE A 500 40.31 -2.77 -10.42
N PHE A 501 39.20 -3.35 -9.92
CA PHE A 501 38.37 -2.72 -8.91
C PHE A 501 39.20 -2.42 -7.65
N ALA A 502 39.90 -3.42 -7.09
CA ALA A 502 40.74 -3.26 -5.90
C ALA A 502 41.85 -2.21 -6.11
N PHE A 503 42.43 -2.15 -7.32
CA PHE A 503 43.37 -1.10 -7.67
C PHE A 503 42.75 0.28 -7.55
N TYR A 504 41.60 0.53 -8.18
CA TYR A 504 40.94 1.82 -8.08
C TYR A 504 40.43 2.10 -6.66
N ASP A 505 39.90 1.09 -5.97
CA ASP A 505 39.38 1.19 -4.61
C ASP A 505 40.46 1.63 -3.61
N ALA A 506 41.68 1.11 -3.75
CA ALA A 506 42.81 1.47 -2.90
C ALA A 506 43.29 2.93 -3.08
N HIS A 507 43.08 3.52 -4.27
CA HIS A 507 43.57 4.86 -4.59
C HIS A 507 42.50 5.95 -4.49
N ILE A 508 41.24 5.63 -4.79
CA ILE A 508 40.14 6.60 -4.87
C ILE A 508 39.51 6.77 -3.47
N PRO A 509 39.47 7.99 -2.90
CA PRO A 509 38.85 8.24 -1.59
C PRO A 509 37.36 7.90 -1.52
N ALA A 510 36.85 7.72 -0.30
CA ALA A 510 35.46 7.35 -0.05
C ALA A 510 34.45 8.43 -0.51
N GLU A 511 34.81 9.71 -0.42
CA GLU A 511 33.98 10.85 -0.88
C GLU A 511 33.80 10.94 -2.41
N VAL A 512 34.54 10.15 -3.19
CA VAL A 512 34.39 10.11 -4.65
C VAL A 512 33.33 9.09 -5.03
N VAL A 513 32.14 9.58 -5.37
CA VAL A 513 30.92 8.76 -5.58
C VAL A 513 30.32 8.92 -6.98
N ASP A 514 30.87 9.83 -7.79
CA ASP A 514 30.41 10.16 -9.14
C ASP A 514 31.55 10.79 -9.98
N VAL A 515 31.32 11.03 -11.26
CA VAL A 515 32.31 11.65 -12.16
C VAL A 515 32.69 13.06 -11.69
N ALA A 516 31.76 13.83 -11.12
CA ALA A 516 32.02 15.21 -10.74
C ALA A 516 32.98 15.31 -9.55
N SER A 517 32.78 14.48 -8.53
CA SER A 517 33.67 14.32 -7.38
C SER A 517 35.00 13.68 -7.81
N PHE A 518 34.97 12.70 -8.70
CA PHE A 518 36.17 12.06 -9.25
C PHE A 518 37.05 13.05 -10.01
N GLU A 519 36.50 13.86 -10.91
CA GLU A 519 37.26 14.84 -11.69
C GLU A 519 37.89 15.93 -10.82
N ARG A 520 37.22 16.32 -9.73
CA ARG A 520 37.79 17.29 -8.77
C ARG A 520 38.99 16.69 -8.06
N TRP A 521 38.82 15.50 -7.47
CA TRP A 521 39.89 14.81 -6.78
C TRP A 521 41.06 14.45 -7.71
N ARG A 522 40.77 13.90 -8.89
CA ARG A 522 41.77 13.42 -9.85
C ARG A 522 42.76 14.51 -10.24
N LYS A 523 42.30 15.74 -10.48
CA LYS A 523 43.18 16.85 -10.90
C LYS A 523 44.26 17.14 -9.87
N ASP A 524 43.91 17.11 -8.59
CA ASP A 524 44.85 17.34 -7.51
C ASP A 524 45.76 16.11 -7.28
N ALA A 525 45.19 14.91 -7.35
CA ALA A 525 45.92 13.65 -7.22
C ALA A 525 46.96 13.45 -8.34
N GLU A 526 46.60 13.67 -9.60
CA GLU A 526 47.50 13.56 -10.76
C GLU A 526 48.56 14.68 -10.78
N ARG A 527 48.30 15.83 -10.13
CA ARG A 527 49.31 16.88 -9.97
C ARG A 527 50.40 16.46 -8.98
N ALA A 528 50.02 15.74 -7.92
CA ALA A 528 50.95 15.21 -6.95
C ALA A 528 51.69 13.97 -7.49
N GLU A 529 50.96 13.05 -8.11
CA GLU A 529 51.48 11.79 -8.65
C GLU A 529 50.89 11.50 -10.05
N PRO A 530 51.57 11.90 -11.15
CA PRO A 530 51.02 11.83 -12.51
C PRO A 530 50.66 10.43 -13.03
N LYS A 531 51.17 9.37 -12.39
CA LYS A 531 50.94 7.97 -12.80
C LYS A 531 50.10 7.17 -11.80
N LEU A 532 49.49 7.82 -10.81
CA LEU A 532 48.72 7.18 -9.72
C LEU A 532 47.71 6.15 -10.21
N LEU A 533 46.96 6.48 -11.28
CA LEU A 533 45.87 5.64 -11.80
C LEU A 533 46.26 4.82 -13.04
N PHE A 534 47.56 4.74 -13.39
CA PHE A 534 48.01 4.00 -14.55
C PHE A 534 48.28 2.53 -14.18
N LEU A 535 47.47 1.63 -14.71
CA LEU A 535 47.67 0.19 -14.58
C LEU A 535 48.94 -0.24 -15.33
N THR A 536 49.69 -1.16 -14.72
CA THR A 536 50.81 -1.82 -15.37
C THR A 536 50.41 -3.20 -15.86
N ARG A 537 51.22 -3.73 -16.79
CA ARG A 537 50.97 -5.07 -17.34
C ARG A 537 51.11 -6.13 -16.26
N GLU A 538 52.09 -5.97 -15.38
CA GLU A 538 52.41 -6.84 -14.24
C GLU A 538 51.27 -6.92 -13.22
N GLN A 539 50.49 -5.85 -13.05
CA GLN A 539 49.32 -5.82 -12.17
C GLN A 539 48.09 -6.50 -12.77
N LEU A 540 47.99 -6.53 -14.10
CA LEU A 540 46.89 -7.17 -14.83
C LEU A 540 47.20 -8.61 -15.21
N MET A 541 48.48 -8.97 -15.30
CA MET A 541 48.93 -10.34 -15.48
C MET A 541 49.00 -11.01 -14.11
N ARG A 542 48.46 -12.22 -13.99
CA ARG A 542 48.65 -13.05 -12.80
C ARG A 542 50.15 -13.39 -12.68
N HIS A 543 50.92 -12.59 -11.94
CA HIS A 543 52.27 -12.99 -11.54
C HIS A 543 52.17 -14.17 -10.57
N ASP A 544 52.72 -15.31 -10.98
CA ASP A 544 53.04 -16.50 -10.19
C ASP A 544 52.33 -16.63 -8.84
N ALA A 545 51.05 -17.01 -8.90
CA ALA A 545 50.44 -17.93 -7.93
C ALA A 545 50.67 -19.40 -8.37
N ALA A 546 51.75 -19.69 -9.10
CA ALA A 546 52.01 -20.98 -9.74
C ALA A 546 52.07 -22.17 -8.75
N GLY A 547 52.35 -21.90 -7.48
CA GLY A 547 52.27 -22.90 -6.41
C GLY A 547 50.83 -23.26 -6.01
N VAL A 548 49.91 -22.29 -5.97
CA VAL A 548 48.55 -22.47 -5.43
C VAL A 548 47.56 -22.90 -6.52
N THR A 549 47.73 -22.43 -7.77
CA THR A 549 46.83 -22.80 -8.89
C THR A 549 47.11 -24.20 -9.44
N SER A 550 48.37 -24.65 -9.48
CA SER A 550 48.73 -26.01 -9.94
C SER A 550 48.21 -27.10 -8.99
N GLU A 551 48.19 -26.83 -7.67
CA GLU A 551 47.60 -27.74 -6.69
C GLU A 551 46.07 -27.76 -6.75
N ARG A 552 45.45 -26.60 -7.04
CA ARG A 552 43.99 -26.50 -7.19
C ARG A 552 43.47 -27.07 -8.52
N PHE A 553 44.25 -26.97 -9.59
CA PHE A 553 43.92 -27.47 -10.93
C PHE A 553 45.07 -28.32 -11.48
N PRO A 554 45.29 -29.54 -10.94
CA PRO A 554 46.42 -30.36 -11.31
C PRO A 554 46.31 -30.86 -12.77
N PRO A 555 47.43 -31.01 -13.50
CA PRO A 555 47.40 -31.53 -14.88
C PRO A 555 47.06 -33.02 -14.95
N GLN A 556 47.11 -33.74 -13.82
CA GLN A 556 46.84 -35.17 -13.73
C GLN A 556 46.13 -35.47 -12.40
N MET A 557 45.28 -36.50 -12.40
CA MET A 557 44.65 -37.04 -11.20
C MET A 557 45.25 -38.40 -10.88
N GLU A 558 45.72 -38.58 -9.64
CA GLU A 558 46.16 -39.88 -9.15
C GLU A 558 44.97 -40.70 -8.63
N ILE A 559 44.82 -41.92 -9.15
CA ILE A 559 43.80 -42.89 -8.72
C ILE A 559 44.50 -44.26 -8.60
N HIS A 560 44.48 -44.85 -7.41
CA HIS A 560 45.15 -46.12 -7.10
C HIS A 560 46.64 -46.19 -7.53
N GLY A 561 47.38 -45.09 -7.41
CA GLY A 561 48.79 -44.99 -7.80
C GLY A 561 49.04 -44.79 -9.30
N GLN A 562 47.99 -44.72 -10.11
CA GLN A 562 48.06 -44.41 -11.55
C GLN A 562 47.70 -42.95 -11.81
N HIS A 563 48.40 -42.33 -12.75
CA HIS A 563 48.20 -40.92 -13.11
C HIS A 563 47.38 -40.81 -14.40
N TYR A 564 46.24 -40.15 -14.30
CA TYR A 564 45.32 -39.93 -15.41
C TYR A 564 45.35 -38.46 -15.84
N PRO A 565 45.61 -38.13 -17.12
CA PRO A 565 45.63 -36.76 -17.58
C PRO A 565 44.28 -36.04 -17.41
N LEU A 566 44.34 -34.79 -16.97
CA LEU A 566 43.20 -33.88 -16.90
C LEU A 566 43.32 -32.81 -17.99
N SER A 567 42.19 -32.48 -18.62
CA SER A 567 42.05 -31.32 -19.51
C SER A 567 40.90 -30.45 -19.03
N TYR A 568 41.09 -29.13 -19.13
CA TYR A 568 40.17 -28.12 -18.64
C TYR A 568 39.65 -27.31 -19.82
N HIS A 569 38.33 -27.19 -19.94
CA HIS A 569 37.67 -26.37 -20.96
C HIS A 569 36.64 -25.48 -20.26
N PHE A 570 36.64 -24.19 -20.56
CA PHE A 570 35.67 -23.24 -19.99
C PHE A 570 34.94 -22.53 -21.12
N GLU A 571 33.80 -23.09 -21.49
CA GLU A 571 32.93 -22.55 -22.54
C GLU A 571 31.48 -22.92 -22.19
N PRO A 572 30.72 -22.00 -21.58
CA PRO A 572 29.35 -22.27 -21.15
C PRO A 572 28.47 -22.77 -22.30
N GLY A 573 28.01 -24.02 -22.20
CA GLY A 573 27.15 -24.67 -23.19
C GLY A 573 27.87 -25.58 -24.18
N ALA A 574 29.21 -25.67 -24.15
CA ALA A 574 29.96 -26.72 -24.83
C ALA A 574 29.75 -28.08 -24.14
N GLU A 575 29.77 -29.18 -24.90
CA GLU A 575 29.60 -30.54 -24.35
C GLU A 575 30.77 -30.95 -23.44
N ASP A 576 31.96 -30.36 -23.63
CA ASP A 576 33.17 -30.66 -22.85
C ASP A 576 33.53 -29.59 -21.81
N ASP A 577 32.62 -28.64 -21.54
CA ASP A 577 32.75 -27.62 -20.49
C ASP A 577 33.01 -28.27 -19.12
N GLY A 578 34.02 -27.79 -18.40
CA GLY A 578 34.49 -28.33 -17.13
C GLY A 578 35.79 -29.15 -17.22
N VAL A 579 35.88 -30.19 -16.40
CA VAL A 579 37.10 -31.01 -16.26
C VAL A 579 36.89 -32.36 -16.93
N THR A 580 37.80 -32.71 -17.83
CA THR A 580 37.80 -34.00 -18.54
C THR A 580 38.95 -34.89 -18.07
N LEU A 581 38.63 -36.06 -17.54
CA LEU A 581 39.56 -37.14 -17.19
C LEU A 581 39.80 -38.05 -18.39
N THR A 582 41.05 -38.16 -18.83
CA THR A 582 41.43 -39.07 -19.92
C THR A 582 41.83 -40.43 -19.36
N VAL A 583 41.09 -41.48 -19.73
CA VAL A 583 41.23 -42.84 -19.18
C VAL A 583 41.49 -43.84 -20.30
N PRO A 584 42.59 -44.62 -20.25
CA PRO A 584 42.77 -45.76 -21.15
C PRO A 584 41.66 -46.79 -20.95
N VAL A 585 41.08 -47.32 -22.04
CA VAL A 585 39.97 -48.29 -21.95
C VAL A 585 40.33 -49.50 -21.10
N ALA A 586 41.58 -49.96 -21.13
CA ALA A 586 42.08 -51.05 -20.29
C ALA A 586 41.99 -50.76 -18.78
N ALA A 587 42.00 -49.49 -18.38
CA ALA A 587 41.94 -49.04 -16.98
C ALA A 587 40.58 -48.47 -16.58
N LEU A 588 39.58 -48.44 -17.47
CA LEU A 588 38.29 -47.80 -17.23
C LEU A 588 37.55 -48.39 -16.02
N ASN A 589 37.56 -49.73 -15.90
CA ASN A 589 36.94 -50.44 -14.77
C ASN A 589 37.69 -50.26 -13.44
N GLN A 590 38.89 -49.66 -13.46
CA GLN A 590 39.71 -49.41 -12.28
C GLN A 590 39.53 -47.98 -11.74
N VAL A 591 38.75 -47.13 -12.40
CA VAL A 591 38.48 -45.74 -11.98
C VAL A 591 37.21 -45.69 -11.14
N PRO A 592 37.28 -45.44 -9.82
CA PRO A 592 36.09 -45.38 -8.97
C PRO A 592 35.25 -44.13 -9.26
N ALA A 593 33.97 -44.31 -9.52
CA ALA A 593 33.04 -43.19 -9.75
C ALA A 593 33.01 -42.21 -8.57
N ALA A 594 33.02 -42.73 -7.32
CA ALA A 594 33.04 -41.93 -6.11
C ALA A 594 34.20 -40.94 -6.10
N ARG A 595 35.41 -41.35 -6.49
CA ARG A 595 36.59 -40.47 -6.55
C ARG A 595 36.41 -39.34 -7.56
N CYS A 596 35.82 -39.62 -8.71
CA CYS A 596 35.58 -38.64 -9.77
C CYS A 596 34.52 -37.60 -9.37
N GLU A 597 33.58 -37.93 -8.48
CA GLU A 597 32.59 -36.98 -7.98
C GLU A 597 33.22 -35.79 -7.22
N TRP A 598 34.39 -35.99 -6.61
CA TRP A 598 35.11 -34.95 -5.86
C TRP A 598 35.83 -33.93 -6.75
N LEU A 599 35.89 -34.16 -8.08
CA LEU A 599 36.60 -33.30 -9.03
C LEU A 599 38.05 -33.00 -8.60
N VAL A 600 38.51 -31.80 -8.91
CA VAL A 600 39.78 -31.19 -8.52
C VAL A 600 39.54 -30.13 -7.43
N PRO A 601 40.54 -29.84 -6.58
CA PRO A 601 40.33 -28.94 -5.43
C PRO A 601 39.80 -27.56 -5.82
N GLY A 602 40.17 -27.03 -6.99
CA GLY A 602 39.73 -25.72 -7.49
C GLY A 602 38.25 -25.62 -7.84
N LEU A 603 37.56 -26.73 -8.10
CA LEU A 603 36.12 -26.76 -8.39
C LEU A 603 35.27 -27.33 -7.25
N LEU A 604 35.89 -27.95 -6.26
CA LEU A 604 35.19 -28.63 -5.16
C LEU A 604 34.31 -27.67 -4.34
N GLU A 605 34.86 -26.51 -3.96
CA GLU A 605 34.11 -25.48 -3.22
C GLU A 605 32.92 -24.96 -4.03
N GLN A 606 33.14 -24.61 -5.29
CA GLN A 606 32.09 -24.08 -6.16
C GLN A 606 30.97 -25.10 -6.38
N LYS A 607 31.34 -26.37 -6.59
CA LYS A 607 30.40 -27.49 -6.66
C LYS A 607 29.55 -27.58 -5.39
N ALA A 608 30.18 -27.58 -4.21
CA ALA A 608 29.47 -27.63 -2.93
C ALA A 608 28.53 -26.44 -2.72
N VAL A 609 28.92 -25.22 -3.11
CA VAL A 609 28.03 -24.05 -3.09
C VAL A 609 26.80 -24.27 -3.97
N GLN A 610 26.97 -24.78 -5.19
CA GLN A 610 25.83 -25.04 -6.08
C GLN A 610 24.88 -26.07 -5.48
N PHE A 611 25.40 -27.15 -4.90
CA PHE A 611 24.57 -28.14 -4.21
C PHE A 611 23.81 -27.54 -3.01
N VAL A 612 24.44 -26.71 -2.17
CA VAL A 612 23.73 -26.03 -1.07
C VAL A 612 22.65 -25.07 -1.60
N LYS A 613 22.89 -24.45 -2.77
CA LYS A 613 21.91 -23.63 -3.51
C LYS A 613 20.77 -24.42 -4.17
N THR A 614 20.75 -25.75 -4.11
CA THR A 614 19.57 -26.54 -4.53
C THR A 614 18.69 -27.00 -3.35
N LEU A 615 19.20 -26.92 -2.11
CA LEU A 615 18.46 -27.31 -0.91
C LEU A 615 17.21 -26.44 -0.67
N PRO A 616 16.09 -27.00 -0.19
CA PRO A 616 14.93 -26.23 0.26
C PRO A 616 15.28 -25.16 1.31
N GLN A 617 14.56 -24.02 1.28
CA GLN A 617 14.78 -22.87 2.18
C GLN A 617 14.88 -23.26 3.67
N LYS A 618 14.08 -24.25 4.10
CA LYS A 618 14.04 -24.77 5.49
C LYS A 618 15.38 -25.32 5.99
N TYR A 619 16.22 -25.85 5.09
CA TYR A 619 17.55 -26.37 5.41
C TYR A 619 18.62 -25.31 5.13
N ARG A 620 18.52 -24.62 3.99
CA ARG A 620 19.53 -23.64 3.55
C ARG A 620 19.76 -22.51 4.55
N HIS A 621 18.71 -21.98 5.21
CA HIS A 621 18.87 -20.91 6.21
C HIS A 621 19.77 -21.34 7.39
N ARG A 622 19.81 -22.63 7.74
CA ARG A 622 20.65 -23.15 8.84
C ARG A 622 22.11 -23.35 8.45
N LEU A 623 22.43 -23.29 7.16
CA LEU A 623 23.78 -23.41 6.64
C LEU A 623 24.42 -22.06 6.36
N GLN A 624 23.72 -20.94 6.60
CA GLN A 624 24.27 -19.60 6.41
C GLN A 624 25.29 -19.23 7.50
N PRO A 625 26.36 -18.48 7.16
CA PRO A 625 26.80 -18.12 5.80
C PRO A 625 27.26 -19.36 5.00
N VAL A 626 26.79 -19.48 3.74
CA VAL A 626 26.97 -20.68 2.90
C VAL A 626 28.43 -20.87 2.50
N ASP A 627 29.10 -19.78 2.16
CA ASP A 627 30.52 -19.67 1.90
C ASP A 627 31.37 -20.21 3.07
N VAL A 628 31.03 -19.81 4.31
CA VAL A 628 31.74 -20.29 5.52
C VAL A 628 31.53 -21.79 5.74
N PHE A 629 30.31 -22.30 5.54
CA PHE A 629 30.04 -23.74 5.62
C PHE A 629 30.85 -24.53 4.60
N VAL A 630 30.84 -24.07 3.34
CA VAL A 630 31.47 -24.79 2.24
C VAL A 630 32.98 -24.75 2.37
N ALA A 631 33.57 -23.63 2.80
CA ALA A 631 35.01 -23.54 3.07
C ALA A 631 35.44 -24.58 4.12
N ALA A 632 34.71 -24.67 5.24
CA ALA A 632 35.00 -25.67 6.28
C ALA A 632 34.85 -27.12 5.79
N PHE A 633 33.84 -27.39 4.95
CA PHE A 633 33.66 -28.70 4.31
C PHE A 633 34.82 -29.05 3.36
N ALA A 634 35.23 -28.09 2.51
CA ALA A 634 36.29 -28.28 1.54
C ALA A 634 37.66 -28.45 2.21
N GLU A 635 37.94 -27.68 3.26
CA GLU A 635 39.16 -27.81 4.08
C GLU A 635 39.22 -29.18 4.76
N GLY A 636 38.12 -29.65 5.34
CA GLY A 636 38.02 -31.01 5.92
C GLY A 636 38.15 -32.14 4.90
N ALA A 637 37.98 -31.85 3.60
CA ALA A 637 38.17 -32.80 2.51
C ALA A 637 39.60 -32.78 1.93
N GLN A 638 40.41 -31.76 2.23
CA GLN A 638 41.82 -31.70 1.82
C GLN A 638 42.62 -32.79 2.55
N GLY A 639 43.10 -33.80 1.81
CA GLY A 639 43.85 -34.94 2.35
C GLY A 639 43.13 -36.29 2.25
N VAL A 640 41.86 -36.33 1.84
CA VAL A 640 41.14 -37.60 1.56
C VAL A 640 41.52 -38.12 0.16
N HIS A 641 42.81 -38.38 -0.06
CA HIS A 641 43.32 -39.06 -1.25
C HIS A 641 42.94 -40.53 -1.18
N GLY A 642 41.72 -40.87 -1.64
CA GLY A 642 41.19 -42.23 -1.63
C GLY A 642 39.77 -42.38 -1.09
N ALA A 643 38.93 -41.34 -1.17
CA ALA A 643 37.54 -41.42 -0.72
C ALA A 643 36.76 -42.49 -1.51
N ASP A 644 36.56 -43.66 -0.88
CA ASP A 644 35.53 -44.62 -1.30
C ASP A 644 34.10 -44.04 -1.08
N GLU A 645 33.98 -42.94 -0.33
CA GLU A 645 32.72 -42.25 -0.06
C GLU A 645 32.32 -41.29 -1.20
N PRO A 646 31.10 -41.42 -1.77
CA PRO A 646 30.54 -40.47 -2.72
C PRO A 646 30.44 -39.05 -2.17
N PHE A 647 30.71 -38.05 -3.01
CA PHE A 647 30.75 -36.62 -2.64
C PHE A 647 29.46 -36.18 -1.94
N LEU A 648 28.31 -36.55 -2.50
CA LEU A 648 27.02 -36.10 -2.00
C LEU A 648 26.70 -36.65 -0.61
N ARG A 649 27.20 -37.86 -0.28
CA ARG A 649 27.06 -38.44 1.06
C ARG A 649 27.91 -37.68 2.08
N ALA A 650 29.16 -37.37 1.73
CA ALA A 650 30.04 -36.59 2.60
C ALA A 650 29.48 -35.17 2.84
N LEU A 651 28.97 -34.50 1.81
CA LEU A 651 28.34 -33.18 1.94
C LEU A 651 27.06 -33.25 2.80
N THR A 652 26.27 -34.31 2.64
CA THR A 652 25.07 -34.54 3.47
C THR A 652 25.45 -34.71 4.93
N ARG A 653 26.45 -35.54 5.25
CA ARG A 653 26.95 -35.72 6.61
C ARG A 653 27.40 -34.39 7.24
N ALA A 654 28.22 -33.62 6.51
CA ALA A 654 28.68 -32.31 7.00
C ALA A 654 27.52 -31.34 7.25
N ALA A 655 26.49 -31.38 6.40
CA ALA A 655 25.30 -30.56 6.56
C ALA A 655 24.46 -31.00 7.78
N GLU A 656 24.29 -32.32 7.98
CA GLU A 656 23.60 -32.88 9.16
C GLU A 656 24.31 -32.52 10.47
N GLU A 657 25.64 -32.60 10.50
CA GLU A 657 26.47 -32.23 11.65
C GLU A 657 26.33 -30.73 11.99
N LYS A 658 26.36 -29.86 10.99
CA LYS A 658 26.19 -28.41 11.21
C LYS A 658 24.76 -28.06 11.64
N MET A 659 23.75 -28.70 11.07
CA MET A 659 22.34 -28.39 11.35
C MET A 659 21.77 -29.11 12.59
N GLN A 660 22.47 -30.14 13.07
CA GLN A 660 21.99 -31.09 14.10
C GLN A 660 20.60 -31.65 13.75
N LEU A 661 20.40 -31.98 12.46
CA LEU A 661 19.13 -32.43 11.90
C LEU A 661 19.38 -33.41 10.75
N LYS A 662 18.58 -34.48 10.66
CA LYS A 662 18.65 -35.41 9.53
C LYS A 662 18.28 -34.73 8.20
N LEU A 663 19.07 -35.00 7.17
CA LEU A 663 18.90 -34.49 5.82
C LEU A 663 18.77 -35.68 4.85
N PRO A 664 17.59 -35.87 4.23
CA PRO A 664 17.44 -36.86 3.16
C PRO A 664 18.39 -36.58 1.99
N LEU A 665 19.02 -37.63 1.43
CA LEU A 665 19.97 -37.50 0.31
C LEU A 665 19.36 -36.87 -0.94
N ASP A 666 18.05 -37.07 -1.17
CA ASP A 666 17.27 -36.50 -2.27
C ASP A 666 16.89 -35.02 -2.05
N ALA A 667 17.25 -34.43 -0.90
CA ALA A 667 17.07 -33.00 -0.67
C ALA A 667 17.98 -32.15 -1.57
N PHE A 668 19.11 -32.69 -1.99
CA PHE A 668 20.00 -32.10 -2.97
C PHE A 668 19.54 -32.44 -4.39
N ARG A 669 19.22 -31.43 -5.20
CA ARG A 669 18.77 -31.61 -6.58
C ARG A 669 19.93 -31.53 -7.56
N SER A 670 20.54 -32.67 -7.86
CA SER A 670 21.71 -32.76 -8.74
C SER A 670 21.42 -32.25 -10.16
N GLU A 671 20.18 -32.44 -10.63
CA GLU A 671 19.70 -31.99 -11.93
C GLU A 671 19.64 -30.46 -12.09
N MET A 672 19.71 -29.71 -10.99
CA MET A 672 19.75 -28.25 -11.01
C MET A 672 21.18 -27.70 -10.95
N VAL A 673 22.20 -28.56 -10.82
CA VAL A 673 23.60 -28.16 -10.79
C VAL A 673 24.14 -28.12 -12.23
N PRO A 674 24.86 -27.05 -12.64
CA PRO A 674 25.46 -26.97 -13.96
C PRO A 674 26.36 -28.18 -14.31
N ALA A 675 26.35 -28.58 -15.58
CA ALA A 675 27.06 -29.79 -16.06
C ALA A 675 28.58 -29.76 -15.80
N HIS A 676 29.24 -28.59 -15.87
CA HIS A 676 30.67 -28.45 -15.63
C HIS A 676 31.11 -28.73 -14.17
N PHE A 677 30.17 -28.93 -13.23
CA PHE A 677 30.46 -29.44 -11.89
C PHE A 677 30.39 -30.97 -11.80
N PHE A 678 30.33 -31.66 -12.93
CA PHE A 678 30.49 -33.10 -13.05
C PHE A 678 31.73 -33.41 -13.91
N MET A 679 32.36 -34.57 -13.66
CA MET A 679 33.58 -34.96 -14.38
C MET A 679 33.19 -35.48 -15.76
N ASN A 680 33.82 -34.94 -16.81
CA ASN A 680 33.76 -35.50 -18.15
C ASN A 680 34.80 -36.62 -18.28
N PHE A 681 34.52 -37.62 -19.10
CA PHE A 681 35.41 -38.76 -19.32
C PHE A 681 35.76 -38.89 -20.80
N ARG A 682 37.04 -39.06 -21.09
CA ARG A 682 37.56 -39.35 -22.44
C ARG A 682 38.25 -40.71 -22.45
N ALA A 683 37.63 -41.68 -23.11
CA ALA A 683 38.16 -43.04 -23.23
C ALA A 683 39.14 -43.14 -24.41
N VAL A 684 40.37 -43.59 -24.17
CA VAL A 684 41.42 -43.73 -25.20
C VAL A 684 41.87 -45.19 -25.40
N GLY A 685 42.10 -45.58 -26.65
CA GLY A 685 42.63 -46.91 -27.01
C GLY A 685 44.16 -46.99 -26.91
N GLU A 686 44.74 -48.16 -27.20
CA GLU A 686 46.19 -48.44 -27.06
C GLU A 686 47.11 -47.52 -27.89
N HIS A 687 46.58 -46.82 -28.90
CA HIS A 687 47.34 -45.91 -29.77
C HIS A 687 46.96 -44.44 -29.56
N GLY A 688 46.30 -44.10 -28.43
CA GLY A 688 45.88 -42.74 -28.10
C GLY A 688 44.66 -42.23 -28.88
N ARG A 689 44.04 -43.07 -29.72
CA ARG A 689 42.80 -42.73 -30.42
C ARG A 689 41.64 -42.63 -29.41
N ILE A 690 40.88 -41.53 -29.49
CA ILE A 690 39.65 -41.34 -28.71
C ILE A 690 38.60 -42.34 -29.21
N LEU A 691 38.10 -43.17 -28.30
CA LEU A 691 37.07 -44.18 -28.56
C LEU A 691 35.68 -43.72 -28.12
N GLY A 692 35.60 -42.75 -27.20
CA GLY A 692 34.37 -42.10 -26.77
C GLY A 692 34.64 -40.97 -25.78
N GLN A 693 33.72 -40.00 -25.69
CA GLN A 693 33.74 -38.90 -24.73
C GLN A 693 32.30 -38.71 -24.20
N SER A 694 32.18 -38.45 -22.89
CA SER A 694 30.89 -38.24 -22.19
C SER A 694 30.31 -36.86 -22.42
#